data_AF-A0A1S3EDI9-F1
#
_entry.id   AF-A0A1S3EDI9-F1
#
_cell.length_a   1.000
_cell.length_b   1.000
_cell.length_c   1.000
_cell.angle_alpha   90.00
_cell.angle_beta   90.00
_cell.angle_gamma   90.00
#
_symmetry.space_group_name_H-M   'P 1'
#
loop_
_entity.id
_entity.type
_entity.pdbx_description
1 polymer ?
#
loop_
_entity_poly.entity_id
_entity_poly.type
_entity_poly.pdbx_seq_one_letter_code
_entity_poly.pdbx_strand_id
1 'polypeptide(L)'
;MLPIHRLSCHISELQALVSSFHQSITQNPILALELLAKALDQNPNIKTLKNFHSKIFYLNSHQNPSLGIKLMRAYAACGEPGMTRKVFDEIFERNVVFYNVMIRSYVNNRWYNDALFVFRDMVNGGFKPDNYTYPCVLKACSCSDNLSYGLQLHGAVLKVRLDLNLFVGNGLIAMYGKCGCLVEARHVLDEMVCRDVISWNSMVAGYAQNMQFDDALQICREMDDLGQQPDCGTMASLMPAVANTSSENVLYVEKIFENLERKSLISWNVMIRVYMKNSMPKKAVDMYLQMEKGGMEPDAITCASVLPACGDLSALLLGRRIHEYIERKKLCPNLLLENSLIDMYARCGCLEDAKRVFDRMKFRDVASWTSLISAYGTTGQGSSALALFTEMLNSGQSPDSIAFVAILSACSHSGLLDEGKLYFKQMTNNYRITPRIEHFACFVDLLGRAGRVDEAYNFIKQMPIEANERVWGTLLSACRVYSNMDIGLVAADNLLQLAPEQSGYYVLLSNIYAKAGRWKEVTEIRSLMKKRKIRKTPGISNVELNNQVHTFLAGDTSHPQSKEIYEELGVLVGKMKELGYVPETDSALHDVEEEDKEGHLAVHSEKLAIVFALLNTQESQIRITKNLRVCGDCHIAAKLISKIVEREIIVRDTHRFHHFKDGVCSCGDYW
;
A
#
# COMPACT_ATOMS: atom_id res chain seq x y z
N MET A 1 16.43 -24.31 11.92
CA MET A 1 17.38 -24.69 13.01
C MET A 1 18.86 -24.81 12.58
N LEU A 2 19.21 -24.78 11.29
CA LEU A 2 20.60 -24.82 10.81
C LEU A 2 21.52 -23.58 11.06
N PRO A 3 21.05 -22.36 11.45
CA PRO A 3 21.95 -21.22 11.68
C PRO A 3 22.74 -21.28 12.99
N ILE A 4 22.16 -21.87 14.05
CA ILE A 4 22.72 -21.83 15.41
C ILE A 4 23.96 -22.72 15.54
N HIS A 5 23.99 -23.84 14.80
CA HIS A 5 25.11 -24.78 14.83
C HIS A 5 26.34 -24.27 14.06
N ARG A 6 26.15 -23.42 13.03
CA ARG A 6 27.25 -22.71 12.36
C ARG A 6 27.82 -21.59 13.22
N LEU A 7 26.96 -20.86 13.94
CA LEU A 7 27.40 -19.82 14.89
C LEU A 7 28.21 -20.40 16.07
N SER A 8 27.79 -21.54 16.63
CA SER A 8 28.53 -22.17 17.73
C SER A 8 29.90 -22.67 17.30
N CYS A 9 29.99 -23.25 16.09
CA CYS A 9 31.25 -23.71 15.50
C CYS A 9 32.24 -22.55 15.27
N HIS A 10 31.72 -21.42 14.76
CA HIS A 10 32.53 -20.21 14.53
C HIS A 10 33.06 -19.59 15.83
N ILE A 11 32.26 -19.61 16.91
CA ILE A 11 32.68 -19.11 18.22
C ILE A 11 33.75 -20.03 18.84
N SER A 12 33.63 -21.36 18.70
CA SER A 12 34.65 -22.30 19.17
C SER A 12 35.97 -22.19 18.40
N GLU A 13 35.93 -21.96 17.08
CA GLU A 13 37.12 -21.71 16.25
C GLU A 13 37.83 -20.41 16.65
N LEU A 14 37.07 -19.33 16.86
CA LEU A 14 37.59 -18.05 17.37
C LEU A 14 38.20 -18.19 18.77
N GLN A 15 37.58 -18.94 19.67
CA GLN A 15 38.10 -19.21 21.01
C GLN A 15 39.38 -20.07 20.98
N ALA A 16 39.45 -21.05 20.08
CA ALA A 16 40.65 -21.86 19.87
C ALA A 16 41.82 -21.03 19.29
N LEU A 17 41.55 -20.14 18.34
CA LEU A 17 42.52 -19.18 17.79
C LEU A 17 43.02 -18.18 18.84
N VAL A 18 42.13 -17.67 19.70
CA VAL A 18 42.48 -16.76 20.80
C VAL A 18 43.30 -17.48 21.89
N SER A 19 43.08 -18.77 22.07
CA SER A 19 43.81 -19.63 23.02
C SER A 19 45.19 -20.03 22.48
N SER A 20 45.31 -20.40 21.19
CA SER A 20 46.61 -20.67 20.54
C SER A 20 47.47 -19.41 20.42
N PHE A 21 46.83 -18.24 20.37
CA PHE A 21 47.48 -16.94 20.39
C PHE A 21 48.16 -16.64 21.75
N HIS A 22 47.57 -17.05 22.88
CA HIS A 22 48.21 -16.84 24.20
C HIS A 22 49.53 -17.60 24.37
N GLN A 23 49.68 -18.76 23.73
CA GLN A 23 50.91 -19.56 23.77
C GLN A 23 52.00 -19.05 22.82
N SER A 24 51.66 -18.30 21.77
CA SER A 24 52.59 -17.92 20.68
C SER A 24 53.22 -16.53 20.83
N ILE A 25 52.65 -15.64 21.66
CA ILE A 25 53.20 -14.30 21.94
C ILE A 25 54.64 -14.35 22.48
N THR A 26 55.00 -15.41 23.21
CA THR A 26 56.32 -15.56 23.83
C THR A 26 57.34 -16.29 22.97
N GLN A 27 56.94 -16.90 21.85
CA GLN A 27 57.82 -17.77 21.04
C GLN A 27 58.01 -17.33 19.58
N ASN A 28 57.02 -16.67 18.93
CA ASN A 28 57.18 -16.20 17.55
C ASN A 28 56.22 -15.01 17.21
N PRO A 29 56.73 -13.76 17.14
CA PRO A 29 55.93 -12.57 16.83
C PRO A 29 55.26 -12.60 15.44
N ILE A 30 55.86 -13.26 14.45
CA ILE A 30 55.35 -13.31 13.07
C ILE A 30 54.10 -14.20 13.01
N LEU A 31 54.15 -15.37 13.66
CA LEU A 31 53.03 -16.29 13.75
C LEU A 31 51.83 -15.66 14.50
N ALA A 32 52.11 -14.85 15.52
CA ALA A 32 51.08 -14.11 16.25
C ALA A 32 50.34 -13.10 15.33
N LEU A 33 51.06 -12.40 14.45
CA LEU A 33 50.46 -11.44 13.52
C LEU A 33 49.60 -12.13 12.44
N GLU A 34 50.00 -13.30 11.94
CA GLU A 34 49.21 -14.09 11.00
C GLU A 34 47.90 -14.61 11.62
N LEU A 35 47.95 -15.07 12.87
CA LEU A 35 46.77 -15.51 13.62
C LEU A 35 45.80 -14.34 13.88
N LEU A 36 46.31 -13.15 14.22
CA LEU A 36 45.48 -11.94 14.36
C LEU A 36 44.85 -11.53 13.03
N ALA A 37 45.61 -11.55 11.93
CA ALA A 37 45.10 -11.21 10.62
C ALA A 37 43.96 -12.16 10.19
N LYS A 38 44.11 -13.46 10.48
CA LYS A 38 43.09 -14.48 10.22
C LYS A 38 41.86 -14.33 11.12
N ALA A 39 42.06 -13.97 12.39
CA ALA A 39 40.97 -13.72 13.33
C ALA A 39 40.17 -12.44 12.99
N LEU A 40 40.82 -11.42 12.43
CA LEU A 40 40.15 -10.20 11.95
C LEU A 40 39.30 -10.46 10.70
N ASP A 41 39.75 -11.36 9.81
CA ASP A 41 38.97 -11.77 8.62
C ASP A 41 37.65 -12.49 8.99
N GLN A 42 37.55 -13.04 10.22
CA GLN A 42 36.35 -13.69 10.74
C GLN A 42 35.30 -12.71 11.30
N ASN A 43 35.47 -11.40 11.12
CA ASN A 43 34.57 -10.33 11.60
C ASN A 43 34.15 -10.49 13.07
N PRO A 44 35.11 -10.38 14.01
CA PRO A 44 34.84 -10.60 15.43
C PRO A 44 33.96 -9.49 16.03
N ASN A 45 33.29 -9.80 17.14
CA ASN A 45 32.46 -8.81 17.84
C ASN A 45 33.28 -7.63 18.39
N ILE A 46 32.60 -6.53 18.71
CA ILE A 46 33.26 -5.28 19.11
C ILE A 46 34.18 -5.40 20.34
N LYS A 47 33.86 -6.29 21.29
CA LYS A 47 34.67 -6.50 22.50
C LYS A 47 35.98 -7.22 22.16
N THR A 48 35.90 -8.24 21.31
CA THR A 48 37.06 -8.96 20.78
C THR A 48 37.92 -8.05 19.91
N LEU A 49 37.31 -7.19 19.07
CA LEU A 49 38.04 -6.21 18.26
C LEU A 49 38.83 -5.22 19.11
N LYS A 50 38.24 -4.65 20.16
CA LYS A 50 38.95 -3.75 21.09
C LYS A 50 40.14 -4.44 21.78
N ASN A 51 40.01 -5.73 22.09
CA ASN A 51 41.11 -6.54 22.65
C ASN A 51 42.22 -6.81 21.61
N PHE A 52 41.85 -7.13 20.37
CA PHE A 52 42.83 -7.28 19.29
C PHE A 52 43.55 -5.96 18.99
N HIS A 53 42.83 -4.85 18.98
CA HIS A 53 43.40 -3.52 18.78
C HIS A 53 44.42 -3.15 19.87
N SER A 54 44.10 -3.34 21.16
CA SER A 54 45.04 -3.07 22.24
C SER A 54 46.29 -3.97 22.18
N LYS A 55 46.13 -5.23 21.76
CA LYS A 55 47.23 -6.17 21.56
C LYS A 55 48.13 -5.81 20.37
N ILE A 56 47.55 -5.35 19.27
CA ILE A 56 48.30 -4.84 18.11
C ILE A 56 49.16 -3.63 18.52
N PHE A 57 48.62 -2.77 19.38
CA PHE A 57 49.36 -1.65 19.97
C PHE A 57 50.53 -2.13 20.84
N TYR A 58 50.29 -3.09 21.74
CA TYR A 58 51.32 -3.68 22.61
C TYR A 58 52.46 -4.36 21.84
N LEU A 59 52.16 -4.99 20.71
CA LEU A 59 53.15 -5.65 19.84
C LEU A 59 53.92 -4.67 18.92
N ASN A 60 53.81 -3.35 19.13
CA ASN A 60 54.39 -2.29 18.27
C ASN A 60 54.07 -2.46 16.77
N SER A 61 53.00 -3.18 16.44
CA SER A 61 52.62 -3.51 15.07
C SER A 61 51.49 -2.62 14.55
N HIS A 62 51.16 -1.56 15.27
CA HIS A 62 50.11 -0.59 14.93
C HIS A 62 50.40 0.20 13.65
N GLN A 63 51.66 0.30 13.22
CA GLN A 63 52.05 0.89 11.93
C GLN A 63 51.92 -0.09 10.75
N ASN A 64 51.58 -1.37 10.97
CA ASN A 64 51.48 -2.34 9.88
C ASN A 64 50.24 -2.04 9.00
N PRO A 65 50.43 -1.64 7.72
CA PRO A 65 49.31 -1.17 6.90
C PRO A 65 48.27 -2.27 6.59
N SER A 66 48.70 -3.52 6.48
CA SER A 66 47.81 -4.66 6.18
C SER A 66 46.87 -4.97 7.35
N LEU A 67 47.41 -5.00 8.57
CA LEU A 67 46.64 -5.20 9.79
C LEU A 67 45.70 -4.02 10.06
N GLY A 68 46.17 -2.79 9.82
CA GLY A 68 45.36 -1.57 9.90
C GLY A 68 44.12 -1.61 9.03
N ILE A 69 44.26 -1.96 7.74
CA ILE A 69 43.12 -2.08 6.81
C ILE A 69 42.12 -3.15 7.29
N LYS A 70 42.60 -4.31 7.75
CA LYS A 70 41.73 -5.38 8.27
C LYS A 70 40.96 -4.94 9.50
N LEU A 71 41.65 -4.28 10.44
CA LEU A 71 41.06 -3.75 11.66
C LEU A 71 40.02 -2.66 11.36
N MET A 72 40.33 -1.74 10.44
CA MET A 72 39.40 -0.72 9.97
C MET A 72 38.14 -1.32 9.35
N ARG A 73 38.28 -2.33 8.48
CA ARG A 73 37.14 -3.04 7.87
C ARG A 73 36.26 -3.72 8.91
N ALA A 74 36.87 -4.37 9.91
CA ALA A 74 36.13 -5.02 10.98
C ALA A 74 35.38 -4.02 11.87
N TYR A 75 36.00 -2.90 12.26
CA TYR A 75 35.30 -1.83 12.98
C TYR A 75 34.18 -1.19 12.15
N ALA A 76 34.41 -0.96 10.85
CA ALA A 76 33.40 -0.42 9.95
C ALA A 76 32.19 -1.36 9.83
N ALA A 77 32.44 -2.68 9.75
CA ALA A 77 31.39 -3.70 9.71
C ALA A 77 30.58 -3.77 11.03
N CYS A 78 31.20 -3.43 12.17
CA CYS A 78 30.51 -3.30 13.46
C CYS A 78 29.77 -1.97 13.65
N GLY A 79 29.76 -1.07 12.67
CA GLY A 79 29.10 0.23 12.78
C GLY A 79 29.82 1.22 13.71
N GLU A 80 31.15 1.13 13.82
CA GLU A 80 31.97 1.95 14.72
C GLU A 80 32.92 2.88 13.92
N PRO A 81 32.38 3.85 13.16
CA PRO A 81 33.19 4.69 12.28
C PRO A 81 34.21 5.55 13.06
N GLY A 82 33.93 5.88 14.32
CA GLY A 82 34.88 6.60 15.19
C GLY A 82 36.12 5.77 15.54
N MET A 83 35.97 4.45 15.75
CA MET A 83 37.12 3.56 15.97
C MET A 83 37.87 3.29 14.67
N THR A 84 37.16 3.15 13.54
CA THR A 84 37.79 3.13 12.22
C THR A 84 38.64 4.38 11.99
N ARG A 85 38.15 5.57 12.38
CA ARG A 85 38.89 6.83 12.27
C ARG A 85 40.16 6.85 13.11
N LYS A 86 40.11 6.35 14.35
CA LYS A 86 41.31 6.28 15.21
C LYS A 86 42.41 5.44 14.58
N VAL A 87 42.07 4.24 14.09
CA VAL A 87 43.04 3.37 13.40
C VAL A 87 43.60 4.06 12.14
N PHE A 88 42.75 4.79 11.41
CA PHE A 88 43.17 5.56 10.23
C PHE A 88 44.17 6.67 10.57
N ASP A 89 43.96 7.38 11.70
CA ASP A 89 44.84 8.47 12.14
C ASP A 89 46.16 7.96 12.74
N GLU A 90 46.17 6.77 13.33
CA GLU A 90 47.36 6.16 13.95
C GLU A 90 48.39 5.65 12.93
N ILE A 91 47.99 5.40 11.68
CA ILE A 91 48.86 4.87 10.62
C ILE A 91 49.42 6.00 9.76
N PHE A 92 50.75 6.12 9.72
CA PHE A 92 51.44 7.17 8.96
C PHE A 92 51.51 6.87 7.47
N GLU A 93 51.80 5.62 7.07
CA GLU A 93 51.86 5.20 5.66
C GLU A 93 50.46 4.89 5.11
N ARG A 94 49.73 5.94 4.76
CA ARG A 94 48.41 5.82 4.13
C ARG A 94 48.55 5.65 2.62
N ASN A 95 47.65 4.85 2.05
CA ASN A 95 47.48 4.70 0.61
C ASN A 95 45.99 4.83 0.24
N VAL A 96 45.66 4.76 -1.05
CA VAL A 96 44.29 4.91 -1.56
C VAL A 96 43.29 3.95 -0.89
N VAL A 97 43.74 2.74 -0.51
CA VAL A 97 42.87 1.73 0.13
C VAL A 97 42.41 2.18 1.52
N PHE A 98 43.27 2.84 2.31
CA PHE A 98 42.91 3.40 3.61
C PHE A 98 41.78 4.43 3.49
N TYR A 99 41.95 5.38 2.56
CA TYR A 99 40.94 6.39 2.28
C TYR A 99 39.63 5.76 1.80
N ASN A 100 39.69 4.77 0.90
CA ASN A 100 38.51 4.04 0.41
C ASN A 100 37.75 3.31 1.53
N VAL A 101 38.45 2.65 2.45
CA VAL A 101 37.82 1.99 3.61
C VAL A 101 37.19 3.03 4.54
N MET A 102 37.88 4.15 4.78
CA MET A 102 37.38 5.20 5.65
C MET A 102 36.12 5.88 5.10
N ILE A 103 36.16 6.29 3.82
CA ILE A 103 35.02 6.89 3.11
C ILE A 103 33.83 5.92 3.14
N ARG A 104 34.05 4.63 2.81
CA ARG A 104 32.99 3.62 2.82
C ARG A 104 32.41 3.41 4.22
N SER A 105 33.25 3.42 5.26
CA SER A 105 32.81 3.32 6.66
C SER A 105 31.85 4.47 7.01
N TYR A 106 32.24 5.71 6.70
CA TYR A 106 31.39 6.87 6.94
C TYR A 106 30.09 6.85 6.13
N VAL A 107 30.15 6.51 4.83
CA VAL A 107 28.95 6.42 3.97
C VAL A 107 27.96 5.38 4.49
N ASN A 108 28.43 4.19 4.89
CA ASN A 108 27.56 3.14 5.42
C ASN A 108 26.94 3.49 6.77
N ASN A 109 27.59 4.36 7.55
CA ASN A 109 27.10 4.85 8.84
C ASN A 109 26.38 6.21 8.74
N ARG A 110 26.02 6.66 7.51
CA ARG A 110 25.30 7.91 7.22
C ARG A 110 26.05 9.20 7.58
N TRP A 111 27.37 9.15 7.74
CA TRP A 111 28.22 10.31 8.03
C TRP A 111 28.75 10.90 6.71
N TYR A 112 27.84 11.39 5.86
CA TYR A 112 28.16 11.73 4.48
C TYR A 112 29.13 12.91 4.37
N ASN A 113 28.97 13.94 5.21
CA ASN A 113 29.86 15.10 5.21
C ASN A 113 31.30 14.71 5.59
N ASP A 114 31.49 13.87 6.62
CA ASP A 114 32.80 13.35 7.01
C ASP A 114 33.44 12.52 5.89
N ALA A 115 32.65 11.74 5.15
CA ALA A 115 33.12 11.03 3.97
C ALA A 115 33.64 11.99 2.89
N LEU A 116 32.93 13.09 2.63
CA LEU A 116 33.36 14.13 1.69
C LEU A 116 34.62 14.86 2.18
N PHE A 117 34.74 15.12 3.49
CA PHE A 117 35.95 15.71 4.08
C PHE A 117 37.18 14.80 3.93
N VAL A 118 37.03 13.50 4.22
CA VAL A 118 38.12 12.52 4.02
C VAL A 118 38.52 12.42 2.55
N PHE A 119 37.56 12.48 1.63
CA PHE A 119 37.86 12.53 0.20
C PHE A 119 38.64 13.81 -0.18
N ARG A 120 38.27 14.96 0.39
CA ARG A 120 39.03 16.21 0.16
C ARG A 120 40.45 16.11 0.71
N ASP A 121 40.63 15.51 1.89
CA ASP A 121 41.95 15.24 2.49
C ASP A 121 42.79 14.32 1.59
N MET A 122 42.19 13.26 1.05
CA MET A 122 42.83 12.36 0.09
C MET A 122 43.40 13.11 -1.11
N VAL A 123 42.58 13.95 -1.75
CA VAL A 123 42.97 14.71 -2.95
C VAL A 123 44.04 15.76 -2.61
N ASN A 124 43.87 16.49 -1.49
CA ASN A 124 44.85 17.49 -1.04
C ASN A 124 46.19 16.86 -0.64
N GLY A 125 46.17 15.63 -0.13
CA GLY A 125 47.36 14.83 0.16
C GLY A 125 48.04 14.24 -1.07
N GLY A 126 47.54 14.51 -2.28
CA GLY A 126 48.12 14.04 -3.55
C GLY A 126 47.77 12.59 -3.89
N PHE A 127 46.91 11.93 -3.13
CA PHE A 127 46.44 10.57 -3.44
C PHE A 127 45.40 10.61 -4.55
N LYS A 128 45.62 9.82 -5.61
CA LYS A 128 44.72 9.78 -6.77
C LYS A 128 43.51 8.89 -6.49
N PRO A 129 42.27 9.41 -6.54
CA PRO A 129 41.06 8.61 -6.45
C PRO A 129 41.00 7.56 -7.57
N ASP A 130 40.50 6.37 -7.25
CA ASP A 130 40.35 5.25 -8.18
C ASP A 130 38.88 4.93 -8.47
N ASN A 131 38.64 3.90 -9.29
CA ASN A 131 37.31 3.42 -9.64
C ASN A 131 36.52 2.83 -8.46
N TYR A 132 37.14 2.66 -7.28
CA TYR A 132 36.46 2.26 -6.04
C TYR A 132 36.18 3.46 -5.11
N THR A 133 36.92 4.57 -5.25
CA THR A 133 36.70 5.81 -4.52
C THR A 133 35.42 6.51 -5.00
N TYR A 134 35.32 6.81 -6.29
CA TYR A 134 34.26 7.67 -6.83
C TYR A 134 32.83 7.19 -6.53
N PRO A 135 32.47 5.90 -6.70
CA PRO A 135 31.11 5.43 -6.38
C PRO A 135 30.72 5.66 -4.92
N CYS A 136 31.66 5.54 -3.98
CA CYS A 136 31.39 5.78 -2.56
C CYS A 136 31.13 7.27 -2.28
N VAL A 137 31.91 8.16 -2.90
CA VAL A 137 31.80 9.61 -2.71
C VAL A 137 30.56 10.17 -3.44
N LEU A 138 30.25 9.66 -4.64
CA LEU A 138 29.01 9.98 -5.35
C LEU A 138 27.77 9.57 -4.54
N LYS A 139 27.81 8.39 -3.89
CA LYS A 139 26.77 7.98 -2.94
C LYS A 139 26.64 8.96 -1.78
N ALA A 140 27.75 9.44 -1.21
CA ALA A 140 27.72 10.46 -0.15
C ALA A 140 27.04 11.76 -0.63
N CYS A 141 27.32 12.21 -1.86
CA CYS A 141 26.67 13.38 -2.47
C CYS A 141 25.17 13.17 -2.62
N SER A 142 24.77 12.03 -3.19
CA SER A 142 23.37 11.67 -3.44
C SER A 142 22.54 11.55 -2.16
N CYS A 143 23.16 11.15 -1.04
CA CYS A 143 22.49 11.02 0.25
C CYS A 143 22.52 12.30 1.09
N SER A 144 23.26 13.32 0.68
CA SER A 144 23.33 14.63 1.32
C SER A 144 22.70 15.74 0.45
N ASP A 145 22.00 15.34 -0.62
CA ASP A 145 21.39 16.21 -1.63
C ASP A 145 22.35 17.27 -2.20
N ASN A 146 23.65 16.95 -2.24
CA ASN A 146 24.69 17.87 -2.67
C ASN A 146 25.03 17.67 -4.16
N LEU A 147 24.07 18.01 -5.02
CA LEU A 147 24.21 17.93 -6.47
C LEU A 147 25.42 18.74 -6.97
N SER A 148 25.68 19.91 -6.38
CA SER A 148 26.79 20.78 -6.79
C SER A 148 28.15 20.10 -6.66
N TYR A 149 28.36 19.31 -5.60
CA TYR A 149 29.58 18.55 -5.40
C TYR A 149 29.60 17.31 -6.30
N GLY A 150 28.45 16.67 -6.51
CA GLY A 150 28.27 15.59 -7.49
C GLY A 150 28.70 15.98 -8.91
N LEU A 151 28.32 17.18 -9.38
CA LEU A 151 28.73 17.74 -10.67
C LEU A 151 30.25 17.96 -10.75
N GLN A 152 30.85 18.48 -9.68
CA GLN A 152 32.31 18.64 -9.61
C GLN A 152 33.04 17.29 -9.68
N LEU A 153 32.51 16.27 -8.99
CA LEU A 153 33.05 14.90 -9.06
C LEU A 153 32.92 14.31 -10.45
N HIS A 154 31.78 14.49 -11.13
CA HIS A 154 31.61 14.04 -12.51
C HIS A 154 32.64 14.71 -13.44
N GLY A 155 32.84 16.02 -13.32
CA GLY A 155 33.90 16.72 -14.05
C GLY A 155 35.31 16.21 -13.73
N ALA A 156 35.57 15.81 -12.48
CA ALA A 156 36.84 15.20 -12.09
C ALA A 156 37.03 13.80 -12.71
N VAL A 157 35.99 12.97 -12.71
CA VAL A 157 35.96 11.64 -13.34
C VAL A 157 36.34 11.72 -14.83
N LEU A 158 35.75 12.67 -15.57
CA LEU A 158 36.03 12.88 -17.00
C LEU A 158 37.49 13.28 -17.24
N LYS A 159 38.06 14.12 -16.36
CA LYS A 159 39.47 14.56 -16.45
C LYS A 159 40.45 13.41 -16.23
N VAL A 160 40.11 12.45 -15.37
CA VAL A 160 40.95 11.27 -15.09
C VAL A 160 40.61 10.05 -15.96
N ARG A 161 39.69 10.21 -16.93
CA ARG A 161 39.26 9.16 -17.88
C ARG A 161 38.66 7.92 -17.21
N LEU A 162 38.01 8.10 -16.05
CA LEU A 162 37.30 7.02 -15.35
C LEU A 162 35.81 6.96 -15.70
N ASP A 163 35.33 7.82 -16.59
CA ASP A 163 33.96 7.85 -17.12
C ASP A 163 33.59 6.56 -17.87
N LEU A 164 34.57 5.91 -18.50
CA LEU A 164 34.38 4.62 -19.18
C LEU A 164 34.30 3.43 -18.21
N ASN A 165 34.55 3.63 -16.90
CA ASN A 165 34.52 2.55 -15.93
C ASN A 165 33.09 2.25 -15.48
N LEU A 166 32.65 1.00 -15.67
CA LEU A 166 31.31 0.51 -15.33
C LEU A 166 30.84 0.88 -13.90
N PHE A 167 31.72 0.73 -12.90
CA PHE A 167 31.37 1.04 -11.51
C PHE A 167 31.17 2.54 -11.27
N VAL A 168 31.95 3.38 -11.95
CA VAL A 168 31.84 4.83 -11.85
C VAL A 168 30.59 5.33 -12.59
N GLY A 169 30.32 4.80 -13.78
CA GLY A 169 29.08 5.06 -14.53
C GLY A 169 27.82 4.72 -13.72
N ASN A 170 27.77 3.52 -13.13
CA ASN A 170 26.66 3.10 -12.25
C ASN A 170 26.51 4.05 -11.04
N GLY A 171 27.63 4.48 -10.45
CA GLY A 171 27.63 5.46 -9.36
C GLY A 171 27.12 6.85 -9.76
N LEU A 172 27.42 7.31 -10.98
CA LEU A 172 26.95 8.58 -11.53
C LEU A 172 25.45 8.54 -11.81
N ILE A 173 24.95 7.48 -12.47
CA ILE A 173 23.51 7.28 -12.73
C ILE A 173 22.73 7.32 -11.40
N ALA A 174 23.18 6.57 -10.40
CA ALA A 174 22.53 6.53 -9.09
C ALA A 174 22.56 7.90 -8.37
N MET A 175 23.65 8.65 -8.50
CA MET A 175 23.76 9.99 -7.91
C MET A 175 22.79 10.97 -8.55
N TYR A 176 22.78 11.05 -9.89
CA TYR A 176 21.88 11.93 -10.62
C TYR A 176 20.40 11.55 -10.40
N GLY A 177 20.08 10.26 -10.48
CA GLY A 177 18.71 9.78 -10.28
C GLY A 177 18.15 10.14 -8.91
N LYS A 178 18.95 9.96 -7.85
CA LYS A 178 18.54 10.32 -6.48
C LYS A 178 18.45 11.84 -6.26
N CYS A 179 19.22 12.64 -6.99
CA CYS A 179 19.11 14.09 -7.00
C CYS A 179 18.00 14.62 -7.94
N GLY A 180 17.17 13.75 -8.54
CA GLY A 180 16.08 14.14 -9.45
C GLY A 180 16.52 14.58 -10.84
N CYS A 181 17.80 14.43 -11.19
CA CYS A 181 18.39 14.83 -12.47
C CYS A 181 18.35 13.67 -13.48
N LEU A 182 17.16 13.26 -13.88
CA LEU A 182 16.96 12.04 -14.69
C LEU A 182 17.50 12.16 -16.12
N VAL A 183 17.53 13.36 -16.69
CA VAL A 183 18.08 13.60 -18.02
C VAL A 183 19.59 13.37 -18.04
N GLU A 184 20.30 13.91 -17.04
CA GLU A 184 21.73 13.69 -16.86
C GLU A 184 22.05 12.23 -16.55
N ALA A 185 21.22 11.57 -15.72
CA ALA A 185 21.35 10.13 -15.47
C ALA A 185 21.21 9.31 -16.77
N ARG A 186 20.24 9.67 -17.63
CA ARG A 186 20.03 9.04 -18.93
C ARG A 186 21.23 9.27 -19.86
N HIS A 187 21.75 10.49 -19.92
CA HIS A 187 22.95 10.80 -20.71
C HIS A 187 24.15 9.96 -20.29
N VAL A 188 24.39 9.82 -18.98
CA VAL A 188 25.48 8.95 -18.49
C VAL A 188 25.25 7.51 -18.96
N LEU A 189 24.03 6.97 -18.84
CA LEU A 189 23.72 5.62 -19.32
C LEU A 189 23.98 5.48 -20.82
N ASP A 190 23.52 6.44 -21.64
CA ASP A 190 23.66 6.41 -23.09
C ASP A 190 25.13 6.52 -23.55
N GLU A 191 25.99 7.23 -22.81
CA GLU A 191 27.43 7.34 -23.11
C GLU A 191 28.25 6.11 -22.66
N MET A 192 27.72 5.26 -21.78
CA MET A 192 28.43 4.05 -21.33
C MET A 192 28.63 3.04 -22.47
N VAL A 193 29.90 2.69 -22.72
CA VAL A 193 30.30 1.71 -23.76
C VAL A 193 29.80 0.30 -23.43
N CYS A 194 29.81 -0.07 -22.14
CA CYS A 194 29.31 -1.35 -21.65
C CYS A 194 28.31 -1.07 -20.53
N ARG A 195 27.15 -1.73 -20.58
CA ARG A 195 26.08 -1.63 -19.59
C ARG A 195 25.77 -3.03 -19.10
N ASP A 196 25.75 -3.20 -17.80
CA ASP A 196 25.31 -4.43 -17.16
C ASP A 196 23.90 -4.23 -16.57
N VAL A 197 23.35 -5.30 -16.02
CA VAL A 197 22.06 -5.27 -15.30
C VAL A 197 22.07 -4.22 -14.17
N ILE A 198 23.23 -3.94 -13.56
CA ILE A 198 23.36 -2.92 -12.50
C ILE A 198 23.23 -1.50 -13.06
N SER A 199 23.77 -1.21 -14.26
CA SER A 199 23.57 0.07 -14.96
C SER A 199 22.08 0.35 -15.19
N TRP A 200 21.37 -0.62 -15.75
CA TRP A 200 19.93 -0.52 -15.99
C TRP A 200 19.12 -0.40 -14.70
N ASN A 201 19.42 -1.23 -13.69
CA ASN A 201 18.78 -1.16 -12.38
C ASN A 201 18.99 0.20 -11.70
N SER A 202 20.15 0.82 -11.89
CA SER A 202 20.41 2.18 -11.37
C SER A 202 19.51 3.23 -12.04
N MET A 203 19.26 3.08 -13.34
CA MET A 203 18.35 3.97 -14.08
C MET A 203 16.88 3.73 -13.68
N VAL A 204 16.45 2.47 -13.59
CA VAL A 204 15.11 2.07 -13.11
C VAL A 204 14.88 2.63 -11.70
N ALA A 205 15.84 2.48 -10.79
CA ALA A 205 15.77 3.03 -9.44
C ALA A 205 15.67 4.56 -9.45
N GLY A 206 16.37 5.25 -10.38
CA GLY A 206 16.27 6.69 -10.57
C GLY A 206 14.85 7.14 -10.88
N TYR A 207 14.23 6.58 -11.94
CA TYR A 207 12.83 6.86 -12.27
C TYR A 207 11.88 6.47 -11.11
N ALA A 208 12.11 5.32 -10.51
CA ALA A 208 11.24 4.80 -9.44
C ALA A 208 11.25 5.67 -8.17
N GLN A 209 12.41 6.19 -7.77
CA GLN A 209 12.52 7.08 -6.62
C GLN A 209 11.87 8.45 -6.85
N ASN A 210 11.72 8.85 -8.12
CA ASN A 210 11.01 10.07 -8.52
C ASN A 210 9.54 9.81 -8.88
N MET A 211 8.98 8.67 -8.44
CA MET A 211 7.56 8.30 -8.62
C MET A 211 7.11 8.18 -10.09
N GLN A 212 8.05 7.96 -11.01
CA GLN A 212 7.80 7.76 -12.44
C GLN A 212 7.78 6.26 -12.77
N PHE A 213 6.70 5.57 -12.39
CA PHE A 213 6.60 4.11 -12.50
C PHE A 213 6.57 3.63 -13.96
N ASP A 214 5.76 4.28 -14.80
CA ASP A 214 5.60 3.88 -16.21
C ASP A 214 6.89 4.08 -17.00
N ASP A 215 7.60 5.19 -16.75
CA ASP A 215 8.92 5.44 -17.34
C ASP A 215 9.97 4.41 -16.85
N ALA A 216 9.93 4.04 -15.57
CA ALA A 216 10.79 2.97 -15.05
C ALA A 216 10.53 1.63 -15.76
N LEU A 217 9.27 1.30 -16.08
CA LEU A 217 8.92 0.11 -16.87
C LEU A 217 9.35 0.24 -18.34
N GLN A 218 9.36 1.44 -18.90
CA GLN A 218 9.89 1.68 -20.23
C GLN A 218 11.40 1.39 -20.29
N ILE A 219 12.16 1.79 -19.27
CA ILE A 219 13.59 1.43 -19.15
C ILE A 219 13.77 -0.09 -19.04
N CYS A 220 12.90 -0.80 -18.33
CA CYS A 220 12.94 -2.28 -18.28
C CYS A 220 12.72 -2.90 -19.68
N ARG A 221 11.83 -2.32 -20.50
CA ARG A 221 11.61 -2.80 -21.88
C ARG A 221 12.83 -2.57 -22.76
N GLU A 222 13.43 -1.38 -22.70
CA GLU A 222 14.66 -1.08 -23.42
C GLU A 222 15.80 -2.04 -23.03
N MET A 223 15.90 -2.37 -21.74
CA MET A 223 16.84 -3.36 -21.22
C MET A 223 16.60 -4.76 -21.84
N ASP A 224 15.34 -5.23 -21.85
CA ASP A 224 14.91 -6.52 -22.43
C ASP A 224 15.19 -6.58 -23.95
N ASP A 225 14.86 -5.51 -24.67
CA ASP A 225 15.06 -5.37 -26.14
C ASP A 225 16.55 -5.43 -26.53
N LEU A 226 17.45 -4.99 -25.65
CA LEU A 226 18.90 -5.08 -25.81
C LEU A 226 19.48 -6.42 -25.34
N GLY A 227 18.63 -7.39 -25.00
CA GLY A 227 19.02 -8.74 -24.59
C GLY A 227 19.48 -8.86 -23.14
N GLN A 228 19.32 -7.82 -22.32
CA GLN A 228 19.58 -7.87 -20.89
C GLN A 228 18.26 -8.19 -20.17
N GLN A 229 18.15 -9.37 -19.54
CA GLN A 229 16.91 -9.76 -18.88
C GLN A 229 16.75 -9.06 -17.51
N PRO A 230 15.59 -8.44 -17.22
CA PRO A 230 15.27 -7.94 -15.89
C PRO A 230 15.39 -9.02 -14.81
N ASP A 231 15.99 -8.66 -13.68
CA ASP A 231 16.28 -9.60 -12.59
C ASP A 231 15.55 -9.24 -11.27
N CYS A 232 15.85 -9.97 -10.20
CA CYS A 232 15.33 -9.63 -8.87
C CYS A 232 15.77 -8.23 -8.40
N GLY A 233 16.93 -7.74 -8.83
CA GLY A 233 17.41 -6.38 -8.57
C GLY A 233 16.58 -5.32 -9.31
N THR A 234 16.15 -5.62 -10.53
CA THR A 234 15.24 -4.76 -11.30
C THR A 234 13.89 -4.64 -10.58
N MET A 235 13.31 -5.77 -10.15
CA MET A 235 12.07 -5.78 -9.36
C MET A 235 12.22 -4.98 -8.05
N ALA A 236 13.35 -5.14 -7.35
CA ALA A 236 13.62 -4.35 -6.15
C ALA A 236 13.70 -2.85 -6.43
N SER A 237 14.25 -2.47 -7.59
CA SER A 237 14.37 -1.08 -8.04
C SER A 237 13.01 -0.45 -8.37
N LEU A 238 12.04 -1.24 -8.83
CA LEU A 238 10.66 -0.80 -9.10
C LEU A 238 9.82 -0.56 -7.84
N MET A 239 10.10 -1.27 -6.75
CA MET A 239 9.30 -1.28 -5.52
C MET A 239 8.90 0.11 -4.97
N PRO A 240 9.78 1.14 -4.97
CA PRO A 240 9.43 2.47 -4.47
C PRO A 240 8.37 3.20 -5.30
N ALA A 241 8.31 2.96 -6.61
CA ALA A 241 7.40 3.67 -7.53
C ALA A 241 6.07 2.97 -7.77
N VAL A 242 5.88 1.72 -7.31
CA VAL A 242 4.69 0.93 -7.65
C VAL A 242 3.40 1.74 -7.43
N ALA A 243 2.76 2.07 -8.56
CA ALA A 243 1.59 2.93 -8.64
C ALA A 243 0.52 2.28 -9.53
N ASN A 244 -0.63 2.93 -9.63
CA ASN A 244 -1.65 2.56 -10.59
C ASN A 244 -1.09 2.76 -12.01
N THR A 245 -1.29 1.79 -12.89
CA THR A 245 -0.70 1.76 -14.23
C THR A 245 -1.66 1.09 -15.22
N SER A 246 -1.31 1.04 -16.50
CA SER A 246 -2.12 0.37 -17.51
C SER A 246 -2.16 -1.15 -17.30
N SER A 247 -3.21 -1.81 -17.76
CA SER A 247 -3.28 -3.28 -17.71
C SER A 247 -2.14 -3.95 -18.49
N GLU A 248 -1.63 -3.32 -19.55
CA GLU A 248 -0.46 -3.78 -20.30
C GLU A 248 0.81 -3.74 -19.45
N ASN A 249 1.01 -2.68 -18.67
CA ASN A 249 2.15 -2.55 -17.77
C ASN A 249 2.09 -3.60 -16.64
N VAL A 250 0.91 -3.88 -16.10
CA VAL A 250 0.72 -4.97 -15.13
C VAL A 250 1.14 -6.31 -15.73
N LEU A 251 0.67 -6.64 -16.94
CA LEU A 251 1.04 -7.87 -17.64
C LEU A 251 2.55 -7.96 -17.93
N TYR A 252 3.20 -6.84 -18.23
CA TYR A 252 4.64 -6.81 -18.43
C TYR A 252 5.42 -7.12 -17.13
N VAL A 253 4.98 -6.58 -15.98
CA VAL A 253 5.60 -6.93 -14.69
C VAL A 253 5.32 -8.39 -14.31
N GLU A 254 4.14 -8.93 -14.62
CA GLU A 254 3.84 -10.36 -14.49
C GLU A 254 4.84 -11.20 -15.31
N LYS A 255 5.08 -10.85 -16.58
CA LYS A 255 6.07 -11.50 -17.45
C LYS A 255 7.48 -11.46 -16.85
N ILE A 256 7.93 -10.31 -16.34
CA ILE A 256 9.23 -10.20 -15.65
C ILE A 256 9.29 -11.21 -14.51
N PHE A 257 8.29 -11.21 -13.63
CA PHE A 257 8.25 -12.07 -12.46
C PHE A 257 8.24 -13.57 -12.82
N GLU A 258 7.48 -13.96 -13.83
CA GLU A 258 7.43 -15.35 -14.32
C GLU A 258 8.79 -15.82 -14.83
N ASN A 259 9.48 -14.98 -15.60
CA ASN A 259 10.79 -15.24 -16.19
C ASN A 259 11.96 -15.28 -15.19
N LEU A 260 11.76 -14.84 -13.93
CA LEU A 260 12.81 -14.93 -12.91
C LEU A 260 13.16 -16.40 -12.61
N GLU A 261 14.42 -16.78 -12.83
CA GLU A 261 14.97 -18.10 -12.47
C GLU A 261 14.75 -18.43 -10.99
N ARG A 262 14.96 -17.44 -10.12
CA ARG A 262 14.73 -17.55 -8.69
C ARG A 262 13.95 -16.33 -8.20
N LYS A 263 12.74 -16.56 -7.73
CA LYS A 263 11.88 -15.53 -7.12
C LYS A 263 12.35 -15.23 -5.70
N SER A 264 12.60 -13.96 -5.40
CA SER A 264 12.97 -13.45 -4.07
C SER A 264 11.74 -12.91 -3.33
N LEU A 265 11.82 -12.76 -2.00
CA LEU A 265 10.73 -12.16 -1.22
C LEU A 265 10.34 -10.77 -1.75
N ILE A 266 11.32 -9.99 -2.19
CA ILE A 266 11.11 -8.67 -2.79
C ILE A 266 10.30 -8.77 -4.08
N SER A 267 10.61 -9.74 -4.96
CA SER A 267 9.85 -9.92 -6.21
C SER A 267 8.38 -10.28 -5.97
N TRP A 268 8.08 -11.10 -4.94
CA TRP A 268 6.69 -11.38 -4.52
C TRP A 268 6.01 -10.11 -3.98
N ASN A 269 6.71 -9.33 -3.13
CA ASN A 269 6.18 -8.09 -2.58
C ASN A 269 5.85 -7.06 -3.67
N VAL A 270 6.67 -6.96 -4.72
CA VAL A 270 6.40 -6.10 -5.88
C VAL A 270 5.11 -6.54 -6.57
N MET A 271 4.93 -7.84 -6.86
CA MET A 271 3.71 -8.34 -7.50
C MET A 271 2.46 -8.08 -6.67
N ILE A 272 2.50 -8.34 -5.37
CA ILE A 272 1.37 -8.09 -4.46
C ILE A 272 1.02 -6.59 -4.48
N ARG A 273 2.01 -5.69 -4.41
CA ARG A 273 1.79 -4.24 -4.46
C ARG A 273 1.26 -3.77 -5.82
N VAL A 274 1.76 -4.31 -6.92
CA VAL A 274 1.28 -3.98 -8.27
C VAL A 274 -0.20 -4.34 -8.39
N TYR A 275 -0.59 -5.55 -7.98
CA TYR A 275 -2.00 -5.94 -8.01
C TYR A 275 -2.88 -5.06 -7.11
N MET A 276 -2.42 -4.72 -5.92
CA MET A 276 -3.17 -3.84 -5.02
C MET A 276 -3.34 -2.43 -5.59
N LYS A 277 -2.31 -1.85 -6.20
CA LYS A 277 -2.37 -0.50 -6.78
C LYS A 277 -3.26 -0.42 -8.03
N ASN A 278 -3.47 -1.55 -8.71
CA ASN A 278 -4.31 -1.65 -9.91
C ASN A 278 -5.69 -2.28 -9.61
N SER A 279 -6.14 -2.23 -8.35
CA SER A 279 -7.46 -2.71 -7.91
C SER A 279 -7.75 -4.18 -8.26
N MET A 280 -6.74 -5.05 -8.18
CA MET A 280 -6.85 -6.50 -8.41
C MET A 280 -6.61 -7.31 -7.12
N PRO A 281 -7.43 -7.14 -6.05
CA PRO A 281 -7.16 -7.74 -4.75
C PRO A 281 -7.16 -9.28 -4.76
N LYS A 282 -7.96 -9.90 -5.65
CA LYS A 282 -7.96 -11.37 -5.81
C LYS A 282 -6.60 -11.89 -6.26
N LYS A 283 -6.01 -11.29 -7.30
CA LYS A 283 -4.66 -11.65 -7.76
C LYS A 283 -3.59 -11.42 -6.68
N ALA A 284 -3.74 -10.36 -5.87
CA ALA A 284 -2.83 -10.09 -4.75
C ALA A 284 -2.86 -11.20 -3.69
N VAL A 285 -4.07 -11.66 -3.31
CA VAL A 285 -4.24 -12.79 -2.39
C VAL A 285 -3.72 -14.09 -3.01
N ASP A 286 -4.02 -14.36 -4.28
CA ASP A 286 -3.54 -15.55 -4.98
C ASP A 286 -2.00 -15.60 -5.00
N MET A 287 -1.35 -14.46 -5.26
CA MET A 287 0.10 -14.31 -5.24
C MET A 287 0.69 -14.57 -3.85
N TYR A 288 0.06 -14.08 -2.79
CA TYR A 288 0.45 -14.38 -1.40
C TYR A 288 0.32 -15.87 -1.07
N LEU A 289 -0.79 -16.51 -1.45
CA LEU A 289 -1.01 -17.93 -1.20
C LEU A 289 -0.02 -18.81 -1.99
N GLN A 290 0.34 -18.42 -3.21
CA GLN A 290 1.39 -19.08 -4.00
C GLN A 290 2.77 -18.94 -3.33
N MET A 291 3.10 -17.76 -2.82
CA MET A 291 4.33 -17.51 -2.07
C MET A 291 4.42 -18.42 -0.84
N GLU A 292 3.34 -18.53 -0.06
CA GLU A 292 3.28 -19.38 1.14
C GLU A 292 3.40 -20.87 0.79
N LYS A 293 2.71 -21.33 -0.27
CA LYS A 293 2.85 -22.70 -0.80
C LYS A 293 4.28 -23.01 -1.28
N GLY A 294 4.97 -22.00 -1.80
CA GLY A 294 6.38 -22.08 -2.19
C GLY A 294 7.36 -22.12 -1.00
N GLY A 295 6.87 -22.09 0.24
CA GLY A 295 7.69 -22.13 1.46
C GLY A 295 8.44 -20.83 1.76
N MET A 296 8.09 -19.73 1.10
CA MET A 296 8.68 -18.41 1.35
C MET A 296 7.99 -17.76 2.53
N GLU A 297 8.75 -17.41 3.58
CA GLU A 297 8.20 -16.77 4.77
C GLU A 297 7.85 -15.29 4.49
N PRO A 298 6.59 -14.85 4.72
CA PRO A 298 6.21 -13.45 4.62
C PRO A 298 6.93 -12.57 5.65
N ASP A 299 7.34 -11.36 5.25
CA ASP A 299 7.81 -10.33 6.18
C ASP A 299 6.71 -9.30 6.51
N ALA A 300 7.04 -8.31 7.34
CA ALA A 300 6.11 -7.25 7.72
C ALA A 300 5.60 -6.45 6.50
N ILE A 301 6.42 -6.28 5.45
CA ILE A 301 6.02 -5.58 4.22
C ILE A 301 5.06 -6.44 3.42
N THR A 302 5.31 -7.75 3.32
CA THR A 302 4.41 -8.70 2.66
C THR A 302 3.03 -8.68 3.31
N CYS A 303 2.97 -8.84 4.63
CA CYS A 303 1.73 -8.84 5.38
C CYS A 303 0.97 -7.51 5.23
N ALA A 304 1.66 -6.36 5.40
CA ALA A 304 1.04 -5.05 5.22
C ALA A 304 0.54 -4.81 3.78
N SER A 305 1.17 -5.43 2.78
CA SER A 305 0.76 -5.29 1.38
C SER A 305 -0.45 -6.16 1.02
N VAL A 306 -0.62 -7.33 1.63
CA VAL A 306 -1.75 -8.24 1.33
C VAL A 306 -2.99 -8.01 2.21
N LEU A 307 -2.83 -7.53 3.45
CA LEU A 307 -3.95 -7.29 4.38
C LEU A 307 -5.05 -6.38 3.78
N PRO A 308 -4.72 -5.29 3.05
CA PRO A 308 -5.72 -4.51 2.34
C PRO A 308 -6.57 -5.34 1.35
N ALA A 309 -5.94 -6.29 0.64
CA ALA A 309 -6.61 -7.21 -0.28
C ALA A 309 -7.63 -8.10 0.45
N CYS A 310 -7.25 -8.59 1.65
CA CYS A 310 -8.16 -9.35 2.50
C CYS A 310 -9.37 -8.49 2.91
N GLY A 311 -9.15 -7.22 3.25
CA GLY A 311 -10.24 -6.29 3.56
C GLY A 311 -11.19 -6.07 2.36
N ASP A 312 -10.65 -5.87 1.16
CA ASP A 312 -11.44 -5.59 -0.05
C ASP A 312 -12.28 -6.77 -0.51
N LEU A 313 -11.77 -7.99 -0.36
CA LEU A 313 -12.49 -9.23 -0.62
C LEU A 313 -13.37 -9.69 0.55
N SER A 314 -13.27 -9.00 1.69
CA SER A 314 -13.79 -9.44 2.99
C SER A 314 -13.36 -10.87 3.36
N ALA A 315 -12.12 -11.22 3.02
CA ALA A 315 -11.47 -12.49 3.34
C ALA A 315 -10.98 -12.52 4.81
N LEU A 316 -11.93 -12.51 5.76
CA LEU A 316 -11.66 -12.33 7.19
C LEU A 316 -10.84 -13.49 7.76
N LEU A 317 -11.11 -14.73 7.32
CA LEU A 317 -10.39 -15.91 7.81
C LEU A 317 -8.92 -15.85 7.45
N LEU A 318 -8.61 -15.47 6.21
CA LEU A 318 -7.24 -15.24 5.77
C LEU A 318 -6.59 -14.09 6.55
N GLY A 319 -7.31 -12.98 6.73
CA GLY A 319 -6.83 -11.84 7.52
C GLY A 319 -6.47 -12.22 8.97
N ARG A 320 -7.30 -13.04 9.63
CA ARG A 320 -7.03 -13.58 10.98
C ARG A 320 -5.82 -14.52 10.98
N ARG A 321 -5.69 -15.42 10.00
CA ARG A 321 -4.51 -16.30 9.86
C ARG A 321 -3.22 -15.49 9.73
N ILE A 322 -3.25 -14.41 8.96
CA ILE A 322 -2.11 -13.50 8.80
C ILE A 322 -1.83 -12.77 10.13
N HIS A 323 -2.86 -12.31 10.84
CA HIS A 323 -2.68 -11.68 12.15
C HIS A 323 -2.05 -12.64 13.19
N GLU A 324 -2.52 -13.88 13.27
CA GLU A 324 -1.91 -14.91 14.12
C GLU A 324 -0.45 -15.19 13.73
N TYR A 325 -0.15 -15.21 12.43
CA TYR A 325 1.23 -15.33 11.94
C TYR A 325 2.11 -14.17 12.43
N ILE A 326 1.60 -12.93 12.34
CA ILE A 326 2.27 -11.70 12.80
C ILE A 326 2.59 -11.76 14.29
N GLU A 327 1.63 -12.16 15.12
CA GLU A 327 1.81 -12.33 16.57
C GLU A 327 2.85 -13.42 16.87
N ARG A 328 2.74 -14.59 16.21
CA ARG A 328 3.66 -15.71 16.40
C ARG A 328 5.10 -15.38 16.00
N LYS A 329 5.30 -14.61 14.92
CA LYS A 329 6.61 -14.18 14.44
C LYS A 329 7.13 -12.91 15.11
N LYS A 330 6.35 -12.30 16.01
CA LYS A 330 6.70 -11.07 16.74
C LYS A 330 7.11 -9.92 15.81
N LEU A 331 6.34 -9.70 14.74
CA LEU A 331 6.62 -8.64 13.76
C LEU A 331 6.21 -7.24 14.25
N CYS A 332 5.46 -7.14 15.34
CA CYS A 332 5.08 -5.88 16.00
C CYS A 332 6.04 -5.52 17.16
N PRO A 333 6.19 -4.23 17.54
CA PRO A 333 5.45 -3.07 17.05
C PRO A 333 5.91 -2.62 15.65
N ASN A 334 4.95 -2.31 14.78
CA ASN A 334 5.19 -1.80 13.43
C ASN A 334 3.94 -1.06 12.95
N LEU A 335 3.98 0.28 12.97
CA LEU A 335 2.83 1.16 12.66
C LEU A 335 2.18 0.84 11.31
N LEU A 336 2.98 0.57 10.26
CA LEU A 336 2.44 0.24 8.93
C LEU A 336 1.61 -1.04 8.97
N LEU A 337 2.13 -2.07 9.66
CA LEU A 337 1.48 -3.37 9.77
C LEU A 337 0.24 -3.30 10.68
N GLU A 338 0.34 -2.63 11.82
CA GLU A 338 -0.76 -2.45 12.78
C GLU A 338 -1.90 -1.61 12.17
N ASN A 339 -1.59 -0.53 11.44
CA ASN A 339 -2.58 0.25 10.69
C ASN A 339 -3.25 -0.59 9.60
N SER A 340 -2.49 -1.43 8.88
CA SER A 340 -3.04 -2.34 7.86
C SER A 340 -3.97 -3.41 8.46
N LEU A 341 -3.68 -3.88 9.68
CA LEU A 341 -4.55 -4.81 10.42
C LEU A 341 -5.87 -4.14 10.84
N ILE A 342 -5.82 -2.93 11.40
CA ILE A 342 -7.01 -2.15 11.75
C ILE A 342 -7.90 -1.99 10.51
N ASP A 343 -7.30 -1.55 9.41
CA ASP A 343 -7.96 -1.30 8.15
C ASP A 343 -8.56 -2.58 7.53
N MET A 344 -7.84 -3.70 7.58
CA MET A 344 -8.36 -5.02 7.15
C MET A 344 -9.57 -5.45 7.98
N TYR A 345 -9.49 -5.41 9.32
CA TYR A 345 -10.62 -5.78 10.17
C TYR A 345 -11.82 -4.86 9.99
N ALA A 346 -11.58 -3.55 9.85
CA ALA A 346 -12.60 -2.57 9.53
C ALA A 346 -13.31 -2.90 8.20
N ARG A 347 -12.55 -3.17 7.12
CA ARG A 347 -13.11 -3.53 5.81
C ARG A 347 -13.76 -4.92 5.77
N CYS A 348 -13.51 -5.77 6.76
CA CYS A 348 -14.23 -7.02 6.98
C CYS A 348 -15.47 -6.88 7.90
N GLY A 349 -15.79 -5.66 8.36
CA GLY A 349 -16.92 -5.40 9.26
C GLY A 349 -16.70 -5.83 10.71
N CYS A 350 -15.45 -6.10 11.11
CA CYS A 350 -15.06 -6.57 12.44
C CYS A 350 -14.48 -5.41 13.28
N LEU A 351 -15.32 -4.44 13.63
CA LEU A 351 -14.89 -3.24 14.37
C LEU A 351 -14.25 -3.55 15.72
N GLU A 352 -14.76 -4.54 16.45
CA GLU A 352 -14.20 -4.92 17.76
C GLU A 352 -12.77 -5.47 17.66
N ASP A 353 -12.48 -6.25 16.61
CA ASP A 353 -11.13 -6.74 16.37
C ASP A 353 -10.21 -5.61 15.91
N ALA A 354 -10.70 -4.67 15.08
CA ALA A 354 -9.96 -3.46 14.71
C ALA A 354 -9.63 -2.59 15.95
N LYS A 355 -10.61 -2.36 16.83
CA LYS A 355 -10.41 -1.64 18.09
C LYS A 355 -9.43 -2.37 19.01
N ARG A 356 -9.49 -3.69 19.10
CA ARG A 356 -8.55 -4.49 19.90
C ARG A 356 -7.10 -4.34 19.42
N VAL A 357 -6.88 -4.32 18.10
CA VAL A 357 -5.54 -4.04 17.54
C VAL A 357 -5.10 -2.64 17.96
N PHE A 358 -5.96 -1.63 17.75
CA PHE A 358 -5.68 -0.24 18.11
C PHE A 358 -5.36 -0.04 19.59
N ASP A 359 -6.13 -0.65 20.49
CA ASP A 359 -5.95 -0.56 21.94
C ASP A 359 -4.63 -1.21 22.39
N ARG A 360 -4.13 -2.22 21.66
CA ARG A 360 -2.83 -2.89 21.92
C ARG A 360 -1.61 -2.15 21.35
N MET A 361 -1.80 -1.19 20.45
CA MET A 361 -0.69 -0.43 19.84
C MET A 361 0.07 0.37 20.90
N LYS A 362 1.41 0.28 20.87
CA LYS A 362 2.28 1.06 21.77
C LYS A 362 2.40 2.52 21.35
N PHE A 363 2.38 2.77 20.05
CA PHE A 363 2.47 4.08 19.44
C PHE A 363 1.33 4.21 18.44
N ARG A 364 0.73 5.39 18.36
CA ARG A 364 -0.39 5.68 17.45
C ARG A 364 -0.06 6.98 16.73
N ASP A 365 -0.17 6.95 15.42
CA ASP A 365 -0.07 8.14 14.58
C ASP A 365 -1.46 8.59 14.12
N VAL A 366 -1.53 9.72 13.42
CA VAL A 366 -2.77 10.24 12.84
C VAL A 366 -3.46 9.20 11.94
N ALA A 367 -2.68 8.37 11.23
CA ALA A 367 -3.21 7.32 10.38
C ALA A 367 -3.91 6.21 11.20
N SER A 368 -3.34 5.77 12.32
CA SER A 368 -3.98 4.80 13.24
C SER A 368 -5.38 5.26 13.67
N TRP A 369 -5.49 6.54 14.09
CA TRP A 369 -6.77 7.13 14.51
C TRP A 369 -7.74 7.26 13.34
N THR A 370 -7.25 7.76 12.21
CA THR A 370 -8.06 8.01 11.01
C THR A 370 -8.66 6.72 10.45
N SER A 371 -7.89 5.62 10.42
CA SER A 371 -8.41 4.30 10.02
C SER A 371 -9.57 3.85 10.89
N LEU A 372 -9.47 4.02 12.21
CA LEU A 372 -10.53 3.62 13.14
C LEU A 372 -11.76 4.55 13.04
N ILE A 373 -11.54 5.87 12.97
CA ILE A 373 -12.61 6.88 12.80
C ILE A 373 -13.39 6.61 11.51
N SER A 374 -12.69 6.36 10.40
CA SER A 374 -13.32 6.01 9.12
C SER A 374 -14.12 4.72 9.25
N ALA A 375 -13.61 3.71 9.97
CA ALA A 375 -14.31 2.45 10.19
C ALA A 375 -15.65 2.66 10.90
N TYR A 376 -15.67 3.39 12.03
CA TYR A 376 -16.90 3.75 12.74
C TYR A 376 -17.85 4.61 11.88
N GLY A 377 -17.33 5.51 11.05
CA GLY A 377 -18.13 6.29 10.11
C GLY A 377 -18.82 5.42 9.05
N THR A 378 -18.12 4.44 8.48
CA THR A 378 -18.70 3.52 7.48
C THR A 378 -19.71 2.52 8.04
N THR A 379 -19.74 2.28 9.34
CA THR A 379 -20.78 1.43 9.96
C THR A 379 -22.00 2.22 10.45
N GLY A 380 -21.98 3.55 10.32
CA GLY A 380 -23.05 4.44 10.78
C GLY A 380 -22.93 4.88 12.24
N GLN A 381 -21.82 4.56 12.92
CA GLN A 381 -21.57 4.93 14.31
C GLN A 381 -20.84 6.29 14.42
N GLY A 382 -21.42 7.35 13.85
CA GLY A 382 -20.82 8.68 13.78
C GLY A 382 -20.47 9.27 15.15
N SER A 383 -21.29 9.06 16.18
CA SER A 383 -20.99 9.55 17.54
C SER A 383 -19.73 8.91 18.13
N SER A 384 -19.51 7.61 17.87
CA SER A 384 -18.27 6.92 18.26
C SER A 384 -17.06 7.46 17.49
N ALA A 385 -17.24 7.77 16.20
CA ALA A 385 -16.21 8.39 15.37
C ALA A 385 -15.83 9.80 15.89
N LEU A 386 -16.80 10.61 16.33
CA LEU A 386 -16.59 11.91 16.98
C LEU A 386 -15.83 11.79 18.30
N ALA A 387 -16.19 10.80 19.13
CA ALA A 387 -15.50 10.53 20.38
C ALA A 387 -14.02 10.16 20.13
N LEU A 388 -13.75 9.29 19.16
CA LEU A 388 -12.38 8.92 18.77
C LEU A 388 -11.59 10.10 18.20
N PHE A 389 -12.21 10.97 17.40
CA PHE A 389 -11.55 12.18 16.91
C PHE A 389 -11.17 13.12 18.07
N THR A 390 -12.03 13.23 19.07
CA THR A 390 -11.74 14.01 20.29
C THR A 390 -10.61 13.38 21.10
N GLU A 391 -10.58 12.06 21.22
CA GLU A 391 -9.49 11.33 21.89
C GLU A 391 -8.15 11.51 21.16
N MET A 392 -8.16 11.50 19.82
CA MET A 392 -6.99 11.81 18.99
C MET A 392 -6.45 13.21 19.32
N LEU A 393 -7.31 14.23 19.40
CA LEU A 393 -6.91 15.59 19.78
C LEU A 393 -6.32 15.64 21.20
N ASN A 394 -6.96 14.97 22.15
CA ASN A 394 -6.49 14.91 23.55
C ASN A 394 -5.15 14.17 23.69
N SER A 395 -4.81 13.28 22.75
CA SER A 395 -3.51 12.61 22.70
C SER A 395 -2.37 13.48 22.12
N GLY A 396 -2.65 14.74 21.79
CA GLY A 396 -1.69 15.69 21.25
C GLY A 396 -1.39 15.52 19.75
N GLN A 397 -2.17 14.71 19.05
CA GLN A 397 -2.04 14.53 17.60
C GLN A 397 -2.75 15.67 16.86
N SER A 398 -2.08 16.26 15.87
CA SER A 398 -2.71 17.24 14.98
C SER A 398 -3.43 16.51 13.85
N PRO A 399 -4.75 16.69 13.67
CA PRO A 399 -5.46 16.14 12.53
C PRO A 399 -4.85 16.63 11.22
N ASP A 400 -4.78 15.75 10.24
CA ASP A 400 -4.45 16.10 8.87
C ASP A 400 -5.72 16.18 8.00
N SER A 401 -5.53 16.46 6.71
CA SER A 401 -6.63 16.51 5.76
C SER A 401 -7.41 15.18 5.67
N ILE A 402 -6.76 14.02 5.84
CA ILE A 402 -7.41 12.72 5.73
C ILE A 402 -8.30 12.47 6.94
N ALA A 403 -7.85 12.85 8.14
CA ALA A 403 -8.64 12.80 9.36
C ALA A 403 -9.93 13.63 9.25
N PHE A 404 -9.87 14.81 8.61
CA PHE A 404 -11.06 15.62 8.35
C PHE A 404 -12.00 15.01 7.32
N VAL A 405 -11.49 14.34 6.28
CA VAL A 405 -12.35 13.57 5.36
C VAL A 405 -13.07 12.44 6.11
N ALA A 406 -12.36 11.71 6.97
CA ALA A 406 -12.94 10.63 7.76
C ALA A 406 -14.06 11.12 8.70
N ILE A 407 -13.85 12.23 9.41
CA ILE A 407 -14.87 12.76 10.33
C ILE A 407 -16.07 13.35 9.60
N LEU A 408 -15.86 14.06 8.47
CA LEU A 408 -16.95 14.59 7.66
C LEU A 408 -17.78 13.47 7.02
N SER A 409 -17.13 12.41 6.56
CA SER A 409 -17.83 11.22 6.05
C SER A 409 -18.64 10.53 7.16
N ALA A 410 -18.10 10.44 8.38
CA ALA A 410 -18.82 9.89 9.53
C ALA A 410 -20.05 10.74 9.88
N CYS A 411 -19.91 12.08 9.89
CA CYS A 411 -21.04 12.98 10.08
C CYS A 411 -22.10 12.81 8.99
N SER A 412 -21.68 12.67 7.73
CA SER A 412 -22.57 12.49 6.58
C SER A 412 -23.37 11.19 6.67
N HIS A 413 -22.73 10.07 7.02
CA HIS A 413 -23.38 8.76 7.11
C HIS A 413 -24.28 8.60 8.35
N SER A 414 -24.14 9.45 9.36
CA SER A 414 -24.93 9.44 10.60
C SER A 414 -25.87 10.63 10.75
N GLY A 415 -25.96 11.51 9.75
CA GLY A 415 -26.87 12.67 9.77
C GLY A 415 -26.52 13.76 10.77
N LEU A 416 -25.25 13.84 11.19
CA LEU A 416 -24.73 14.81 12.16
C LEU A 416 -24.38 16.13 11.46
N LEU A 417 -25.43 16.83 11.00
CA LEU A 417 -25.32 18.01 10.14
C LEU A 417 -24.56 19.17 10.80
N ASP A 418 -24.87 19.46 12.06
CA ASP A 418 -24.31 20.62 12.77
C ASP A 418 -22.83 20.39 13.11
N GLU A 419 -22.48 19.19 13.56
CA GLU A 419 -21.11 18.77 13.81
C GLU A 419 -20.31 18.77 12.50
N GLY A 420 -20.86 18.24 11.41
CA GLY A 420 -20.20 18.25 10.11
C GLY A 420 -19.90 19.68 9.61
N LYS A 421 -20.84 20.61 9.78
CA LYS A 421 -20.64 22.05 9.49
C LYS A 421 -19.56 22.67 10.36
N LEU A 422 -19.54 22.33 11.66
CA LEU A 422 -18.54 22.81 12.59
C LEU A 422 -17.14 22.36 12.20
N TYR A 423 -16.93 21.06 11.94
CA TYR A 423 -15.62 20.52 11.59
C TYR A 423 -15.11 21.03 10.25
N PHE A 424 -15.99 21.19 9.24
CA PHE A 424 -15.60 21.78 7.96
C PHE A 424 -15.03 23.20 8.13
N LYS A 425 -15.65 24.01 8.99
CA LYS A 425 -15.18 25.37 9.30
C LYS A 425 -13.89 25.36 10.13
N GLN A 426 -13.81 24.51 11.16
CA GLN A 426 -12.64 24.41 12.03
C GLN A 426 -11.39 23.94 11.27
N MET A 427 -11.54 23.05 10.29
CA MET A 427 -10.43 22.59 9.44
C MET A 427 -9.65 23.75 8.83
N THR A 428 -10.36 24.76 8.30
CA THR A 428 -9.74 25.94 7.71
C THR A 428 -9.29 26.93 8.78
N ASN A 429 -10.16 27.24 9.75
CA ASN A 429 -9.93 28.34 10.69
C ASN A 429 -8.88 28.01 11.76
N ASN A 430 -8.90 26.79 12.30
CA ASN A 430 -8.08 26.40 13.44
C ASN A 430 -6.83 25.64 12.99
N TYR A 431 -6.96 24.78 11.97
CA TYR A 431 -5.88 23.89 11.52
C TYR A 431 -5.19 24.38 10.24
N ARG A 432 -5.69 25.45 9.61
CA ARG A 432 -5.13 26.04 8.37
C ARG A 432 -5.01 25.02 7.23
N ILE A 433 -5.86 23.99 7.24
CA ILE A 433 -5.92 22.98 6.18
C ILE A 433 -6.78 23.54 5.06
N THR A 434 -6.21 23.62 3.86
CA THR A 434 -6.95 24.06 2.68
C THR A 434 -7.91 22.96 2.22
N PRO A 435 -9.23 23.21 2.11
CA PRO A 435 -10.18 22.21 1.64
C PRO A 435 -9.83 21.74 0.23
N ARG A 436 -9.62 20.42 0.09
CA ARG A 436 -9.52 19.69 -1.18
C ARG A 436 -10.87 19.11 -1.61
N ILE A 437 -10.94 18.62 -2.85
CA ILE A 437 -12.15 18.07 -3.48
C ILE A 437 -12.83 16.97 -2.64
N GLU A 438 -12.07 16.18 -1.88
CA GLU A 438 -12.61 15.13 -1.02
C GLU A 438 -13.46 15.70 0.13
N HIS A 439 -13.03 16.80 0.75
CA HIS A 439 -13.79 17.45 1.82
C HIS A 439 -15.07 18.08 1.28
N PHE A 440 -14.98 18.72 0.10
CA PHE A 440 -16.14 19.27 -0.58
C PHE A 440 -17.16 18.17 -0.93
N ALA A 441 -16.69 17.03 -1.44
CA ALA A 441 -17.55 15.88 -1.72
C ALA A 441 -18.25 15.36 -0.45
N CYS A 442 -17.53 15.21 0.67
CA CYS A 442 -18.14 14.82 1.95
C CYS A 442 -19.16 15.85 2.46
N PHE A 443 -18.89 17.14 2.26
CA PHE A 443 -19.79 18.21 2.69
C PHE A 443 -21.06 18.28 1.84
N VAL A 444 -20.94 18.09 0.53
CA VAL A 444 -22.09 17.94 -0.38
C VAL A 444 -22.89 16.69 -0.04
N ASP A 445 -22.23 15.57 0.31
CA ASP A 445 -22.92 14.35 0.77
C ASP A 445 -23.70 14.60 2.06
N LEU A 446 -23.10 15.31 3.02
CA LEU A 446 -23.75 15.71 4.27
C LEU A 446 -25.02 16.54 4.01
N LEU A 447 -24.94 17.57 3.18
CA LEU A 447 -26.10 18.42 2.83
C LEU A 447 -27.15 17.64 2.03
N GLY A 448 -26.70 16.84 1.06
CA GLY A 448 -27.54 16.03 0.20
C GLY A 448 -28.35 15.01 0.99
N ARG A 449 -27.72 14.24 1.88
CA ARG A 449 -28.40 13.28 2.78
C ARG A 449 -29.27 13.95 3.84
N ALA A 450 -29.01 15.20 4.18
CA ALA A 450 -29.88 15.98 5.07
C ALA A 450 -31.12 16.57 4.35
N GLY A 451 -31.30 16.29 3.05
CA GLY A 451 -32.40 16.83 2.25
C GLY A 451 -32.23 18.29 1.83
N ARG A 452 -31.05 18.88 2.08
CA ARG A 452 -30.76 20.29 1.76
C ARG A 452 -30.14 20.43 0.38
N VAL A 453 -30.84 19.89 -0.62
CA VAL A 453 -30.34 19.76 -2.01
C VAL A 453 -30.03 21.13 -2.64
N ASP A 454 -30.87 22.14 -2.41
CA ASP A 454 -30.63 23.49 -2.92
C ASP A 454 -29.37 24.14 -2.30
N GLU A 455 -29.14 23.92 -1.01
CA GLU A 455 -27.92 24.38 -0.33
C GLU A 455 -26.68 23.66 -0.85
N ALA A 456 -26.79 22.35 -1.09
CA ALA A 456 -25.71 21.56 -1.68
C ALA A 456 -25.35 22.07 -3.08
N TYR A 457 -26.33 22.37 -3.93
CA TYR A 457 -26.11 22.91 -5.27
C TYR A 457 -25.52 24.32 -5.25
N ASN A 458 -26.04 25.21 -4.40
CA ASN A 458 -25.49 26.55 -4.24
C ASN A 458 -24.05 26.51 -3.70
N PHE A 459 -23.75 25.57 -2.80
CA PHE A 459 -22.40 25.36 -2.31
C PHE A 459 -21.44 24.91 -3.42
N ILE A 460 -21.86 23.99 -4.30
CA ILE A 460 -21.06 23.56 -5.46
C ILE A 460 -20.69 24.74 -6.36
N LYS A 461 -21.64 25.66 -6.61
CA LYS A 461 -21.36 26.88 -7.40
C LYS A 461 -20.36 27.84 -6.75
N GLN A 462 -20.24 27.80 -5.43
CA GLN A 462 -19.33 28.66 -4.65
C GLN A 462 -17.96 28.01 -4.42
N MET A 463 -17.77 26.76 -4.83
CA MET A 463 -16.49 26.07 -4.65
C MET A 463 -15.37 26.78 -5.40
N PRO A 464 -14.18 26.94 -4.79
CA PRO A 464 -13.02 27.55 -5.46
C PRO A 464 -12.34 26.61 -6.46
N ILE A 465 -12.82 25.36 -6.57
CA ILE A 465 -12.27 24.29 -7.41
C ILE A 465 -13.44 23.68 -8.19
N GLU A 466 -13.19 23.29 -9.44
CA GLU A 466 -14.20 22.60 -10.25
C GLU A 466 -14.66 21.29 -9.62
N ALA A 467 -15.98 21.07 -9.63
CA ALA A 467 -16.57 19.86 -9.08
C ALA A 467 -16.29 18.65 -9.97
N ASN A 468 -15.80 17.57 -9.36
CA ASN A 468 -15.51 16.33 -10.05
C ASN A 468 -16.73 15.39 -10.11
N GLU A 469 -16.53 14.24 -10.75
CA GLU A 469 -17.50 13.16 -10.88
C GLU A 469 -18.14 12.77 -9.53
N ARG A 470 -17.36 12.69 -8.45
CA ARG A 470 -17.86 12.30 -7.12
C ARG A 470 -18.85 13.31 -6.56
N VAL A 471 -18.54 14.61 -6.63
CA VAL A 471 -19.38 15.68 -6.09
C VAL A 471 -20.74 15.70 -6.79
N TRP A 472 -20.74 15.67 -8.13
CA TRP A 472 -21.97 15.66 -8.91
C TRP A 472 -22.76 14.36 -8.75
N GLY A 473 -22.08 13.21 -8.66
CA GLY A 473 -22.70 11.91 -8.43
C GLY A 473 -23.46 11.85 -7.09
N THR A 474 -22.84 12.40 -6.04
CA THR A 474 -23.47 12.55 -4.73
C THR A 474 -24.71 13.44 -4.79
N LEU A 475 -24.62 14.62 -5.45
CA LEU A 475 -25.76 15.52 -5.61
C LEU A 475 -26.90 14.85 -6.39
N LEU A 476 -26.59 14.14 -7.48
CA LEU A 476 -27.56 13.43 -8.30
C LEU A 476 -28.27 12.33 -7.50
N SER A 477 -27.53 11.60 -6.65
CA SER A 477 -28.11 10.62 -5.73
C SER A 477 -29.08 11.26 -4.74
N ALA A 478 -28.72 12.40 -4.15
CA ALA A 478 -29.62 13.15 -3.26
C ALA A 478 -30.88 13.64 -4.01
N CYS A 479 -30.73 14.15 -5.23
CA CYS A 479 -31.84 14.58 -6.08
C CYS A 479 -32.83 13.45 -6.36
N ARG A 480 -32.34 12.21 -6.57
CA ARG A 480 -33.21 11.02 -6.72
C ARG A 480 -34.02 10.74 -5.45
N VAL A 481 -33.38 10.80 -4.28
CA VAL A 481 -34.04 10.51 -2.99
C VAL A 481 -35.11 11.55 -2.68
N TYR A 482 -34.77 12.83 -2.78
CA TYR A 482 -35.67 13.95 -2.47
C TYR A 482 -36.53 14.40 -3.65
N SER A 483 -36.45 13.71 -4.80
CA SER A 483 -37.22 13.98 -6.02
C SER A 483 -37.08 15.40 -6.58
N ASN A 484 -35.90 16.03 -6.41
CA ASN A 484 -35.60 17.35 -6.97
C ASN A 484 -35.07 17.21 -8.41
N MET A 485 -35.95 17.40 -9.39
CA MET A 485 -35.61 17.15 -10.80
C MET A 485 -34.70 18.21 -11.41
N ASP A 486 -34.96 19.49 -11.13
CA ASP A 486 -34.26 20.60 -11.79
C ASP A 486 -32.75 20.54 -11.53
N ILE A 487 -32.36 20.35 -10.27
CA ILE A 487 -30.95 20.18 -9.87
C ILE A 487 -30.42 18.83 -10.35
N GLY A 488 -31.25 17.78 -10.34
CA GLY A 488 -30.87 16.45 -10.83
C GLY A 488 -30.46 16.45 -12.30
N LEU A 489 -31.16 17.19 -13.16
CA LEU A 489 -30.81 17.32 -14.57
C LEU A 489 -29.46 18.03 -14.76
N VAL A 490 -29.24 19.13 -14.03
CA VAL A 490 -27.95 19.83 -14.06
C VAL A 490 -26.81 18.93 -13.59
N ALA A 491 -27.00 18.17 -12.51
CA ALA A 491 -25.99 17.25 -12.01
C ALA A 491 -25.67 16.15 -13.03
N ALA A 492 -26.70 15.60 -13.68
CA ALA A 492 -26.51 14.56 -14.69
C ALA A 492 -25.80 15.07 -15.95
N ASP A 493 -26.13 16.26 -16.44
CA ASP A 493 -25.46 16.86 -17.60
C ASP A 493 -23.97 17.08 -17.34
N ASN A 494 -23.61 17.58 -16.15
CA ASN A 494 -22.20 17.71 -15.75
C ASN A 494 -21.49 16.35 -15.69
N LEU A 495 -22.14 15.31 -15.14
CA LEU A 495 -21.57 13.95 -15.09
C LEU A 495 -21.35 13.34 -16.47
N LEU A 496 -22.27 13.55 -17.39
CA LEU A 496 -22.18 13.04 -18.76
C LEU A 496 -21.07 13.72 -19.57
N GLN A 497 -20.71 14.96 -19.21
CA GLN A 497 -19.55 15.67 -19.77
C GLN A 497 -18.23 15.19 -19.16
N LEU A 498 -18.19 15.01 -17.83
CA LEU A 498 -16.98 14.62 -17.10
C LEU A 498 -16.61 13.13 -17.32
N ALA A 499 -17.59 12.24 -17.33
CA ALA A 499 -17.40 10.79 -17.39
C ALA A 499 -18.38 10.14 -18.38
N PRO A 500 -18.23 10.39 -19.69
CA PRO A 500 -19.20 9.96 -20.70
C PRO A 500 -19.32 8.43 -20.84
N GLU A 501 -18.33 7.67 -20.38
CA GLU A 501 -18.32 6.20 -20.49
C GLU A 501 -18.98 5.50 -19.30
N GLN A 502 -19.20 6.20 -18.18
CA GLN A 502 -19.65 5.59 -16.94
C GLN A 502 -21.15 5.28 -16.97
N SER A 503 -21.49 3.99 -17.03
CA SER A 503 -22.88 3.53 -17.23
C SER A 503 -23.82 3.90 -16.08
N GLY A 504 -23.30 4.04 -14.85
CA GLY A 504 -24.07 4.33 -13.64
C GLY A 504 -24.86 5.65 -13.73
N TYR A 505 -24.30 6.69 -14.34
CA TYR A 505 -24.96 8.00 -14.44
C TYR A 505 -26.14 8.00 -15.40
N TYR A 506 -26.02 7.29 -16.53
CA TYR A 506 -27.14 7.10 -17.45
C TYR A 506 -28.28 6.32 -16.79
N VAL A 507 -27.95 5.28 -16.02
CA VAL A 507 -28.95 4.50 -15.27
C VAL A 507 -29.63 5.38 -14.22
N LEU A 508 -28.87 6.17 -13.46
CA LEU A 508 -29.41 7.04 -12.43
C LEU A 508 -30.31 8.13 -13.00
N LEU A 509 -29.90 8.77 -14.10
CA LEU A 509 -30.72 9.75 -14.84
C LEU A 509 -31.98 9.12 -15.42
N SER A 510 -31.87 7.93 -16.04
CA SER A 510 -33.02 7.18 -16.55
C SER A 510 -34.03 6.87 -15.43
N ASN A 511 -33.56 6.55 -14.22
CA ASN A 511 -34.44 6.30 -13.07
C ASN A 511 -35.15 7.58 -12.60
N ILE A 512 -34.48 8.74 -12.63
CA ILE A 512 -35.09 10.03 -12.31
C ILE A 512 -36.20 10.37 -13.32
N TYR A 513 -35.97 10.18 -14.62
CA TYR A 513 -37.00 10.37 -15.65
C TYR A 513 -38.17 9.40 -15.50
N ALA A 514 -37.89 8.12 -15.22
CA ALA A 514 -38.92 7.11 -15.01
C ALA A 514 -39.83 7.46 -13.83
N LYS A 515 -39.26 7.89 -12.69
CA LYS A 515 -40.02 8.31 -11.49
C LYS A 515 -40.95 9.49 -11.77
N ALA A 516 -40.61 10.31 -12.76
CA ALA A 516 -41.43 11.45 -13.18
C ALA A 516 -42.41 11.14 -14.33
N GLY A 517 -42.50 9.89 -14.78
CA GLY A 517 -43.36 9.49 -15.90
C GLY A 517 -42.89 10.01 -17.28
N ARG A 518 -41.63 10.49 -17.39
CA ARG A 518 -41.04 11.05 -18.61
C ARG A 518 -40.41 9.96 -19.48
N TRP A 519 -41.25 9.11 -20.07
CA TRP A 519 -40.83 7.89 -20.80
C TRP A 519 -40.09 8.15 -22.12
N LYS A 520 -40.35 9.30 -22.75
CA LYS A 520 -39.66 9.68 -23.98
C LYS A 520 -38.16 9.86 -23.71
N GLU A 521 -37.82 10.58 -22.65
CA GLU A 521 -36.46 10.87 -22.22
C GLU A 521 -35.74 9.60 -21.74
N VAL A 522 -36.45 8.69 -21.04
CA VAL A 522 -35.92 7.34 -20.72
C VAL A 522 -35.47 6.61 -21.99
N THR A 523 -36.30 6.63 -23.02
CA THR A 523 -36.01 5.98 -24.30
C THR A 523 -34.82 6.62 -25.01
N GLU A 524 -34.72 7.95 -24.97
CA GLU A 524 -33.59 8.71 -25.53
C GLU A 524 -32.27 8.36 -24.83
N ILE A 525 -32.25 8.30 -23.49
CA ILE A 525 -31.05 7.90 -22.71
C ILE A 525 -30.62 6.48 -23.04
N ARG A 526 -31.56 5.53 -23.15
CA ARG A 526 -31.24 4.14 -23.53
C ARG A 526 -30.70 4.04 -24.96
N SER A 527 -31.25 4.82 -25.89
CA SER A 527 -30.73 4.92 -27.26
C SER A 527 -29.30 5.48 -27.27
N LEU A 528 -29.03 6.50 -26.45
CA LEU A 528 -27.70 7.09 -26.29
C LEU A 528 -26.68 6.08 -25.74
N MET A 529 -27.06 5.29 -24.72
CA MET A 529 -26.21 4.21 -24.20
C MET A 529 -25.87 3.18 -25.27
N LYS A 530 -26.86 2.75 -26.07
CA LYS A 530 -26.64 1.82 -27.20
C LYS A 530 -25.72 2.41 -28.26
N LYS A 531 -25.93 3.67 -28.65
CA LYS A 531 -25.10 4.38 -29.64
C LYS A 531 -23.65 4.50 -29.20
N ARG A 532 -23.42 4.74 -27.91
CA ARG A 532 -22.07 4.83 -27.30
C ARG A 532 -21.48 3.48 -26.88
N LYS A 533 -22.16 2.35 -27.14
CA LYS A 533 -21.77 0.99 -26.72
C LYS A 533 -21.53 0.84 -25.22
N ILE A 534 -22.18 1.68 -24.41
CA ILE A 534 -22.07 1.66 -22.94
C ILE A 534 -22.92 0.51 -22.41
N ARG A 535 -22.31 -0.39 -21.65
CA ARG A 535 -23.00 -1.52 -21.00
C ARG A 535 -23.15 -1.26 -19.51
N LYS A 536 -24.31 -1.64 -18.96
CA LYS A 536 -24.57 -1.59 -17.52
C LYS A 536 -23.60 -2.53 -16.81
N THR A 537 -22.93 -2.04 -15.78
CA THR A 537 -22.11 -2.86 -14.89
C THR A 537 -23.01 -3.84 -14.12
N PRO A 538 -22.79 -5.15 -14.20
CA PRO A 538 -23.60 -6.12 -13.47
C PRO A 538 -23.34 -6.02 -11.96
N GLY A 539 -24.40 -6.16 -11.17
CA GLY A 539 -24.29 -6.29 -9.73
C GLY A 539 -23.82 -7.70 -9.36
N ILE A 540 -22.79 -7.76 -8.54
CA ILE A 540 -22.12 -8.98 -8.11
C ILE A 540 -22.04 -8.98 -6.59
N SER A 541 -22.49 -10.06 -5.97
CA SER A 541 -22.38 -10.29 -4.53
C SER A 541 -21.44 -11.45 -4.25
N ASN A 542 -20.54 -11.29 -3.29
CA ASN A 542 -19.64 -12.37 -2.87
C ASN A 542 -19.86 -12.78 -1.42
N VAL A 543 -19.69 -14.07 -1.14
CA VAL A 543 -19.67 -14.68 0.20
C VAL A 543 -18.40 -15.52 0.35
N GLU A 544 -17.70 -15.39 1.48
CA GLU A 544 -16.59 -16.29 1.83
C GLU A 544 -17.10 -17.43 2.72
N LEU A 545 -16.91 -18.68 2.29
CA LEU A 545 -17.12 -19.88 3.10
C LEU A 545 -15.99 -20.88 2.84
N ASN A 546 -15.55 -21.60 3.88
CA ASN A 546 -14.54 -22.66 3.76
C ASN A 546 -13.24 -22.23 3.04
N ASN A 547 -12.76 -21.00 3.25
CA ASN A 547 -11.63 -20.36 2.55
C ASN A 547 -11.81 -20.20 1.03
N GLN A 548 -13.04 -20.18 0.53
CA GLN A 548 -13.36 -19.92 -0.86
C GLN A 548 -14.35 -18.75 -0.98
N VAL A 549 -14.09 -17.86 -1.94
CA VAL A 549 -15.02 -16.78 -2.28
C VAL A 549 -15.97 -17.30 -3.36
N HIS A 550 -17.26 -17.34 -3.03
CA HIS A 550 -18.36 -17.67 -3.93
C HIS A 550 -18.97 -16.37 -4.46
N THR A 551 -19.11 -16.28 -5.77
CA THR A 551 -19.58 -15.08 -6.48
C THR A 551 -20.93 -15.37 -7.12
N PHE A 552 -21.90 -14.48 -6.91
CA PHE A 552 -23.25 -14.60 -7.45
C PHE A 552 -23.59 -13.39 -8.32
N LEU A 553 -24.18 -13.65 -9.49
CA LEU A 553 -24.85 -12.64 -10.32
C LEU A 553 -26.37 -12.74 -10.18
N ALA A 554 -27.09 -11.69 -10.55
CA ALA A 554 -28.55 -11.75 -10.58
C ALA A 554 -29.01 -12.82 -11.59
N GLY A 555 -29.88 -13.73 -11.16
CA GLY A 555 -30.35 -14.86 -11.98
C GLY A 555 -29.28 -15.94 -12.25
N ASP A 556 -28.19 -15.97 -11.49
CA ASP A 556 -27.13 -16.96 -11.67
C ASP A 556 -27.60 -18.38 -11.34
N THR A 557 -27.40 -19.30 -12.26
CA THR A 557 -27.66 -20.75 -12.11
C THR A 557 -26.40 -21.59 -12.31
N SER A 558 -25.23 -20.96 -12.47
CA SER A 558 -23.96 -21.64 -12.73
C SER A 558 -23.40 -22.34 -11.49
N HIS A 559 -23.83 -21.92 -10.29
CA HIS A 559 -23.39 -22.52 -9.04
C HIS A 559 -23.91 -23.96 -8.90
N PRO A 560 -23.10 -24.94 -8.43
CA PRO A 560 -23.53 -26.33 -8.28
C PRO A 560 -24.78 -26.53 -7.40
N GLN A 561 -24.94 -25.69 -6.37
CA GLN A 561 -26.08 -25.70 -5.44
C GLN A 561 -27.23 -24.75 -5.86
N SER A 562 -27.26 -24.31 -7.12
CA SER A 562 -28.26 -23.32 -7.58
C SER A 562 -29.69 -23.78 -7.30
N LYS A 563 -30.02 -25.05 -7.53
CA LYS A 563 -31.38 -25.57 -7.27
C LYS A 563 -31.81 -25.38 -5.80
N GLU A 564 -30.97 -25.79 -4.85
CA GLU A 564 -31.28 -25.67 -3.42
C GLU A 564 -31.38 -24.21 -2.98
N ILE A 565 -30.51 -23.33 -3.53
CA ILE A 565 -30.54 -21.89 -3.22
C ILE A 565 -31.88 -21.28 -3.64
N TYR A 566 -32.40 -21.61 -4.83
CA TYR A 566 -33.66 -21.03 -5.31
C TYR A 566 -34.88 -21.57 -4.56
N GLU A 567 -34.86 -22.85 -4.20
CA GLU A 567 -35.92 -23.46 -3.37
C GLU A 567 -36.02 -22.77 -2.00
N GLU A 568 -34.90 -22.60 -1.30
CA GLU A 568 -34.87 -21.94 0.01
C GLU A 568 -35.18 -20.44 -0.08
N LEU A 569 -34.73 -19.77 -1.15
CA LEU A 569 -35.10 -18.39 -1.43
C LEU A 569 -36.62 -18.24 -1.59
N GLY A 570 -37.28 -19.18 -2.26
CA GLY A 570 -38.74 -19.19 -2.38
C GLY A 570 -39.44 -19.29 -1.02
N VAL A 571 -38.95 -20.14 -0.13
CA VAL A 571 -39.46 -20.28 1.25
C VAL A 571 -39.30 -18.97 2.03
N LEU A 572 -38.12 -18.34 1.97
CA LEU A 572 -37.87 -17.07 2.63
C LEU A 572 -38.74 -15.94 2.06
N VAL A 573 -38.93 -15.87 0.75
CA VAL A 573 -39.83 -14.89 0.12
C VAL A 573 -41.25 -15.07 0.62
N GLY A 574 -41.74 -16.30 0.77
CA GLY A 574 -43.05 -16.59 1.38
C GLY A 574 -43.17 -16.02 2.80
N LYS A 575 -42.20 -16.34 3.67
CA LYS A 575 -42.14 -15.82 5.05
C LYS A 575 -42.00 -14.30 5.12
N MET A 576 -41.24 -13.71 4.19
CA MET A 576 -41.12 -12.25 4.09
C MET A 576 -42.47 -11.61 3.74
N LYS A 577 -43.24 -12.18 2.80
CA LYS A 577 -44.58 -11.68 2.43
C LYS A 577 -45.55 -11.74 3.62
N GLU A 578 -45.48 -12.78 4.46
CA GLU A 578 -46.26 -12.86 5.71
C GLU A 578 -45.92 -11.73 6.70
N LEU A 579 -44.68 -11.23 6.68
CA LEU A 579 -44.22 -10.09 7.48
C LEU A 579 -44.45 -8.73 6.80
N GLY A 580 -45.19 -8.69 5.69
CA GLY A 580 -45.54 -7.45 4.97
C GLY A 580 -44.52 -7.00 3.93
N TYR A 581 -43.65 -7.89 3.43
CA TYR A 581 -42.75 -7.58 2.33
C TYR A 581 -43.52 -7.33 1.03
N VAL A 582 -43.29 -6.15 0.46
CA VAL A 582 -43.74 -5.78 -0.89
C VAL A 582 -42.50 -5.44 -1.71
N PRO A 583 -42.24 -6.14 -2.83
CA PRO A 583 -41.10 -5.82 -3.70
C PRO A 583 -41.16 -4.36 -4.19
N GLU A 584 -40.04 -3.62 -4.11
CA GLU A 584 -39.98 -2.24 -4.63
C GLU A 584 -39.83 -2.24 -6.17
N THR A 585 -40.96 -2.35 -6.88
CA THR A 585 -41.02 -2.39 -8.34
C THR A 585 -40.64 -1.07 -9.03
N ASP A 586 -40.68 0.06 -8.30
CA ASP A 586 -40.29 1.41 -8.77
C ASP A 586 -38.83 1.51 -9.27
N SER A 587 -37.99 0.54 -8.90
CA SER A 587 -36.58 0.45 -9.27
C SER A 587 -36.30 -0.51 -10.45
N ALA A 588 -37.31 -1.27 -10.88
CA ALA A 588 -37.21 -2.22 -11.98
C ALA A 588 -37.54 -1.56 -13.34
N LEU A 589 -37.03 -2.13 -14.42
CA LEU A 589 -37.31 -1.64 -15.78
C LEU A 589 -38.82 -1.79 -16.06
N HIS A 590 -39.53 -0.69 -16.30
CA HIS A 590 -40.99 -0.74 -16.45
C HIS A 590 -41.53 -1.38 -17.75
N ASP A 591 -40.66 -1.81 -18.67
CA ASP A 591 -41.03 -2.45 -19.95
C ASP A 591 -41.20 -3.99 -19.85
N VAL A 592 -41.25 -4.52 -18.63
CA VAL A 592 -41.57 -5.93 -18.35
C VAL A 592 -42.86 -5.95 -17.53
N GLU A 593 -43.68 -7.00 -17.61
CA GLU A 593 -44.92 -7.09 -16.81
C GLU A 593 -44.59 -7.01 -15.31
N GLU A 594 -45.52 -6.59 -14.45
CA GLU A 594 -45.23 -6.44 -13.01
C GLU A 594 -44.76 -7.77 -12.37
N GLU A 595 -45.29 -8.89 -12.85
CA GLU A 595 -44.87 -10.25 -12.45
C GLU A 595 -43.42 -10.57 -12.86
N ASP A 596 -42.95 -10.07 -14.00
CA ASP A 596 -41.56 -10.25 -14.45
C ASP A 596 -40.58 -9.33 -13.71
N LYS A 597 -41.03 -8.15 -13.25
CA LYS A 597 -40.24 -7.27 -12.37
C LYS A 597 -40.06 -7.85 -10.99
N GLU A 598 -41.14 -8.39 -10.41
CA GLU A 598 -41.06 -9.15 -9.15
C GLU A 598 -40.15 -10.38 -9.30
N GLY A 599 -40.25 -11.08 -10.44
CA GLY A 599 -39.37 -12.19 -10.80
C GLY A 599 -37.90 -11.79 -10.81
N HIS A 600 -37.53 -10.70 -11.47
CA HIS A 600 -36.14 -10.23 -11.51
C HIS A 600 -35.61 -9.70 -10.16
N LEU A 601 -36.44 -9.02 -9.37
CA LEU A 601 -36.10 -8.54 -8.03
C LEU A 601 -35.92 -9.69 -7.03
N ALA A 602 -36.69 -10.78 -7.19
CA ALA A 602 -36.56 -11.97 -6.35
C ALA A 602 -35.15 -12.58 -6.45
N VAL A 603 -34.53 -12.54 -7.64
CA VAL A 603 -33.26 -13.23 -7.93
C VAL A 603 -32.01 -12.34 -7.86
N HIS A 604 -32.07 -11.24 -7.11
CA HIS A 604 -30.90 -10.39 -6.91
C HIS A 604 -29.74 -11.16 -6.27
N SER A 605 -28.52 -10.87 -6.75
CA SER A 605 -27.28 -11.52 -6.30
C SER A 605 -27.09 -11.51 -4.78
N GLU A 606 -27.55 -10.46 -4.09
CA GLU A 606 -27.54 -10.29 -2.65
C GLU A 606 -28.37 -11.37 -1.96
N LYS A 607 -29.60 -11.62 -2.46
CA LYS A 607 -30.50 -12.63 -1.89
C LYS A 607 -29.93 -14.03 -2.10
N LEU A 608 -29.42 -14.33 -3.30
CA LEU A 608 -28.74 -15.60 -3.60
C LEU A 608 -27.55 -15.84 -2.67
N ALA A 609 -26.72 -14.80 -2.48
CA ALA A 609 -25.57 -14.84 -1.58
C ALA A 609 -25.97 -15.08 -0.11
N ILE A 610 -27.03 -14.41 0.39
CA ILE A 610 -27.57 -14.63 1.75
C ILE A 610 -28.03 -16.08 1.91
N VAL A 611 -28.80 -16.59 0.95
CA VAL A 611 -29.37 -17.94 1.03
C VAL A 611 -28.28 -19.01 0.95
N PHE A 612 -27.33 -18.85 0.03
CA PHE A 612 -26.17 -19.72 -0.03
C PHE A 612 -25.42 -19.77 1.31
N ALA A 613 -25.23 -18.61 1.96
CA ALA A 613 -24.63 -18.56 3.28
C ALA A 613 -25.48 -19.31 4.31
N LEU A 614 -26.79 -19.05 4.38
CA LEU A 614 -27.70 -19.70 5.31
C LEU A 614 -27.66 -21.24 5.21
N LEU A 615 -27.64 -21.76 3.98
CA LEU A 615 -27.61 -23.21 3.72
C LEU A 615 -26.30 -23.88 4.14
N ASN A 616 -25.18 -23.17 4.04
CA ASN A 616 -23.85 -23.77 4.16
C ASN A 616 -23.11 -23.39 5.44
N THR A 617 -23.68 -22.54 6.31
CA THR A 617 -23.08 -22.21 7.60
C THR A 617 -24.09 -22.13 8.75
N GLN A 618 -23.68 -22.66 9.91
CA GLN A 618 -24.38 -22.51 11.20
C GLN A 618 -23.87 -21.32 12.03
N GLU A 619 -22.92 -20.52 11.51
CA GLU A 619 -22.36 -19.38 12.24
C GLU A 619 -23.40 -18.31 12.55
N SER A 620 -23.28 -17.60 13.66
CA SER A 620 -24.26 -16.57 14.03
C SER A 620 -24.28 -15.34 13.08
N GLN A 621 -23.18 -15.10 12.35
CA GLN A 621 -23.02 -13.92 11.48
C GLN A 621 -22.77 -14.32 10.02
N ILE A 622 -23.50 -13.68 9.10
CA ILE A 622 -23.31 -13.83 7.65
C ILE A 622 -22.65 -12.57 7.11
N ARG A 623 -21.65 -12.71 6.23
CA ARG A 623 -20.93 -11.58 5.62
C ARG A 623 -21.03 -11.63 4.11
N ILE A 624 -21.42 -10.51 3.51
CA ILE A 624 -21.62 -10.38 2.07
C ILE A 624 -20.99 -9.07 1.60
N THR A 625 -20.28 -9.12 0.47
CA THR A 625 -19.79 -7.93 -0.22
C THR A 625 -20.53 -7.71 -1.52
N LYS A 626 -20.78 -6.45 -1.85
CA LYS A 626 -21.43 -6.01 -3.08
C LYS A 626 -20.55 -5.00 -3.80
N ASN A 627 -20.38 -5.17 -5.11
CA ASN A 627 -19.61 -4.25 -5.96
C ASN A 627 -20.36 -2.95 -6.34
N LEU A 628 -21.63 -2.84 -5.97
CA LEU A 628 -22.52 -1.69 -6.18
C LEU A 628 -23.21 -1.35 -4.85
N ARG A 629 -23.86 -0.19 -4.79
CA ARG A 629 -24.73 0.16 -3.68
C ARG A 629 -25.91 -0.83 -3.59
N VAL A 630 -26.26 -1.29 -2.37
CA VAL A 630 -27.42 -2.18 -2.16
C VAL A 630 -28.68 -1.45 -2.63
N CYS A 631 -29.62 -2.14 -3.30
CA CYS A 631 -30.91 -1.53 -3.66
C CYS A 631 -31.89 -1.55 -2.48
N GLY A 632 -32.91 -0.68 -2.51
CA GLY A 632 -33.91 -0.57 -1.41
C GLY A 632 -34.61 -1.90 -1.14
N ASP A 633 -35.03 -2.60 -2.19
CA ASP A 633 -35.61 -3.94 -2.10
C ASP A 633 -34.70 -4.96 -1.38
N CYS A 634 -33.42 -5.08 -1.77
CA CYS A 634 -32.48 -5.98 -1.10
C CYS A 634 -32.20 -5.57 0.35
N HIS A 635 -32.21 -4.27 0.64
CA HIS A 635 -32.05 -3.76 2.00
C HIS A 635 -33.23 -4.16 2.89
N ILE A 636 -34.47 -4.02 2.41
CA ILE A 636 -35.69 -4.47 3.11
C ILE A 636 -35.68 -5.99 3.27
N ALA A 637 -35.36 -6.73 2.21
CA ALA A 637 -35.28 -8.19 2.27
C ALA A 637 -34.24 -8.65 3.31
N ALA A 638 -33.05 -8.05 3.34
CA ALA A 638 -32.03 -8.41 4.34
C ALA A 638 -32.48 -8.12 5.78
N LYS A 639 -33.21 -7.00 6.03
CA LYS A 639 -33.86 -6.73 7.32
C LYS A 639 -34.79 -7.89 7.70
N LEU A 640 -35.74 -8.23 6.83
CA LEU A 640 -36.73 -9.26 7.14
C LEU A 640 -36.10 -10.65 7.28
N ILE A 641 -35.15 -11.00 6.43
CA ILE A 641 -34.42 -12.28 6.54
C ILE A 641 -33.70 -12.35 7.89
N SER A 642 -33.00 -11.30 8.33
CA SER A 642 -32.31 -11.28 9.63
C SER A 642 -33.26 -11.57 10.81
N LYS A 643 -34.52 -11.11 10.71
CA LYS A 643 -35.57 -11.38 11.69
C LYS A 643 -36.12 -12.81 11.59
N ILE A 644 -36.30 -13.33 10.38
CA ILE A 644 -36.84 -14.67 10.13
C ILE A 644 -35.87 -15.76 10.61
N VAL A 645 -34.58 -15.57 10.34
CA VAL A 645 -33.54 -16.58 10.60
C VAL A 645 -32.81 -16.36 11.93
N GLU A 646 -33.11 -15.28 12.64
CA GLU A 646 -32.50 -14.89 13.93
C GLU A 646 -30.96 -14.84 13.88
N ARG A 647 -30.41 -14.39 12.74
CA ARG A 647 -28.96 -14.23 12.53
C ARG A 647 -28.64 -12.82 12.08
N GLU A 648 -27.46 -12.35 12.46
CA GLU A 648 -26.95 -11.07 11.98
C GLU A 648 -26.40 -11.22 10.56
N ILE A 649 -26.83 -10.33 9.66
CA ILE A 649 -26.36 -10.29 8.28
C ILE A 649 -25.63 -8.97 8.08
N ILE A 650 -24.37 -9.05 7.68
CA ILE A 650 -23.50 -7.90 7.41
C ILE A 650 -23.32 -7.80 5.90
N VAL A 651 -23.83 -6.73 5.30
CA VAL A 651 -23.64 -6.44 3.87
C VAL A 651 -22.77 -5.20 3.72
N ARG A 652 -21.61 -5.36 3.08
CA ARG A 652 -20.73 -4.26 2.68
C ARG A 652 -21.02 -3.87 1.24
N ASP A 653 -21.36 -2.59 1.03
CA ASP A 653 -21.52 -2.02 -0.30
C ASP A 653 -20.37 -1.06 -0.64
N THR A 654 -20.49 -0.32 -1.74
CA THR A 654 -19.44 0.62 -2.19
C THR A 654 -19.23 1.82 -1.25
N HIS A 655 -20.14 2.07 -0.30
CA HIS A 655 -20.13 3.25 0.56
C HIS A 655 -20.08 2.92 2.05
N ARG A 656 -20.71 1.83 2.50
CA ARG A 656 -20.89 1.54 3.92
C ARG A 656 -21.12 0.06 4.23
N PHE A 657 -21.16 -0.24 5.52
CA PHE A 657 -21.69 -1.49 6.05
C PHE A 657 -23.15 -1.30 6.48
N HIS A 658 -23.93 -2.34 6.21
CA HIS A 658 -25.28 -2.53 6.70
C HIS A 658 -25.28 -3.76 7.61
N HIS A 659 -25.46 -3.54 8.92
CA HIS A 659 -25.62 -4.62 9.88
C HIS A 659 -27.12 -4.82 10.11
N PHE A 660 -27.66 -5.92 9.59
CA PHE A 660 -29.04 -6.32 9.74
C PHE A 660 -29.17 -7.28 10.90
N LYS A 661 -29.95 -6.90 11.91
CA LYS A 661 -30.24 -7.72 13.08
C LYS A 661 -31.66 -7.46 13.56
N ASP A 662 -32.41 -8.53 13.81
CA ASP A 662 -33.77 -8.48 14.36
C ASP A 662 -34.74 -7.57 13.57
N GLY A 663 -34.54 -7.46 12.25
CA GLY A 663 -35.37 -6.62 11.38
C GLY A 663 -34.94 -5.15 11.29
N VAL A 664 -33.84 -4.77 11.94
CA VAL A 664 -33.30 -3.39 11.95
C VAL A 664 -31.95 -3.37 11.24
N CYS A 665 -31.64 -2.26 10.57
CA CYS A 665 -30.31 -2.02 10.01
C CYS A 665 -29.56 -0.95 10.81
N SER A 666 -28.24 -1.11 10.98
CA SER A 666 -27.37 -0.10 11.61
C SER A 666 -27.37 1.27 10.93
N CYS A 667 -27.87 1.38 9.70
CA CYS A 667 -28.02 2.66 9.02
C CYS A 667 -29.23 3.48 9.49
N GLY A 668 -30.16 2.90 10.26
CA GLY A 668 -31.39 3.57 10.68
C GLY A 668 -32.28 4.02 9.51
N ASP A 669 -32.19 3.32 8.37
CA ASP A 669 -32.80 3.70 7.07
C ASP A 669 -32.34 5.08 6.53
N TYR A 670 -31.23 5.60 7.06
CA TYR A 670 -30.55 6.82 6.62
C TYR A 670 -29.27 6.46 5.85
N TRP A 671 -29.38 6.22 4.53
CA TRP A 671 -28.24 5.77 3.71
C TRP A 671 -28.23 6.30 2.28
#